data_AF-A0A6A0D143-F1
#
_entry.id   AF-A0A6A0D143-F1
#
_cell.length_a   1.000
_cell.length_b   1.000
_cell.length_c   1.000
_cell.angle_alpha   90.00
_cell.angle_beta   90.00
_cell.angle_gamma   90.00
#
_symmetry.space_group_name_H-M   'P 1'
#
loop_
_entity.id
_entity.type
_entity.pdbx_description
1 polymer ?
#
loop_
_entity_poly.entity_id
_entity_poly.type
_entity_poly.pdbx_seq_one_letter_code
_entity_poly.pdbx_strand_id
1 'polypeptide(L)'
;MSEVFERGCRFACRHFHFLVGDLKAYRKKAEASVSQEFMDSLNFTGLDVEPYEVLLFSYAGAMISFLIALVLDILIMAFHHFSFGEMGYVTLIMMVGITVGLPVAALQFISEYPKSKARYMKIHSLGDIPEVLSYIVMYLKLIPNLENALRFAARESKTSLGKDLKKLMWDLEVRIHGSIDDAITHFANLWGKWSDYLKRALHLVRSAVHERSESERTLTLDRSLDVVLEGTKSTMIEFSSKLHQPTLVIYSIGVMIPLALVAMAPAAALVGFQVTIFQLFLLYDVILPLILFFYIRKILLSRPATFNPPVVPEDHPAVEHINKKANLVMAAVTGGIIMLPGIFFILLDAFPSRGVFSLFSGEGTILSAFPHTLFLLWGVTAAVSLYCLKTYTAYKKIRDDIREMEKEFSDSLYVLGKRIMEGRPAEEAFIHTAETLKGSKLSEVFSRTAFNLLSMRMNTSEALFDKKFGSLKYVYSERIRAIMRLFVEGIKKSYTAAGIAIVKVADHLKQLQEVEKGIRNALGTLTSTLRSTATIFAPMIAGVTLGITKLISTVLSGQDFTALLSEEQGELFFGSPKVAVSNVQPEYFVLVVGIYIIQLVFLLVRFSNGIDEGDDRIQYMYALGHSLPTAVAFFSIVTIVAMIFFQGMSP
;
A
#
# COMPACT_ATOMS: atom_id res chain seq x y z
N MET A 1 0.38 -10.20 -10.54
CA MET A 1 1.76 -10.58 -10.15
C MET A 1 2.03 -12.05 -10.43
N SER A 2 1.19 -13.00 -9.98
CA SER A 2 1.36 -14.44 -10.28
C SER A 2 1.41 -14.74 -11.78
N GLU A 3 0.44 -14.24 -12.56
CA GLU A 3 0.44 -14.45 -14.02
C GLU A 3 1.67 -13.86 -14.73
N VAL A 4 2.17 -12.72 -14.26
CA VAL A 4 3.36 -12.07 -14.83
C VAL A 4 4.60 -12.91 -14.54
N PHE A 5 4.70 -13.46 -13.33
CA PHE A 5 5.79 -14.35 -12.94
C PHE A 5 5.76 -15.66 -13.72
N GLU A 6 4.58 -16.29 -13.87
CA GLU A 6 4.41 -17.52 -14.67
C GLU A 6 4.72 -17.30 -16.15
N ARG A 7 4.28 -16.17 -16.72
CA ARG A 7 4.64 -15.79 -18.09
C ARG A 7 6.15 -15.52 -18.21
N GLY A 8 6.75 -14.90 -17.19
CA GLY A 8 8.20 -14.67 -17.11
C GLY A 8 9.01 -15.97 -17.09
N CYS A 9 8.60 -16.94 -16.26
CA CYS A 9 9.23 -18.26 -16.20
C CYS A 9 9.14 -19.00 -17.54
N ARG A 10 7.95 -19.00 -18.16
CA ARG A 10 7.74 -19.61 -19.48
C ARG A 10 8.51 -18.89 -20.59
N PHE A 11 8.59 -17.56 -20.54
CA PHE A 11 9.37 -16.76 -21.49
C PHE A 11 10.87 -17.07 -21.37
N ALA A 12 11.38 -17.16 -20.14
CA ALA A 12 12.76 -17.51 -19.88
C ALA A 12 13.09 -18.90 -20.41
N CYS A 13 12.24 -19.90 -20.15
CA CYS A 13 12.45 -21.25 -20.67
C CYS A 13 12.47 -21.30 -22.21
N ARG A 14 11.70 -20.44 -22.89
CA ARG A 14 11.68 -20.38 -24.36
C ARG A 14 12.93 -19.70 -24.95
N HIS A 15 13.39 -18.59 -24.37
CA HIS A 15 14.43 -17.76 -24.98
C HIS A 15 15.83 -17.99 -24.40
N PHE A 16 15.92 -18.49 -23.17
CA PHE A 16 17.15 -18.68 -22.42
C PHE A 16 17.52 -20.16 -22.21
N HIS A 17 16.91 -21.08 -22.98
CA HIS A 17 17.27 -22.50 -22.98
C HIS A 17 18.78 -22.72 -23.26
N PHE A 18 19.41 -21.83 -24.04
CA PHE A 18 20.84 -21.93 -24.37
C PHE A 18 21.76 -21.85 -23.13
N LEU A 19 21.32 -21.23 -22.02
CA LEU A 19 22.12 -21.13 -20.79
C LEU A 19 22.34 -22.47 -20.08
N VAL A 20 21.53 -23.49 -20.40
CA VAL A 20 21.41 -24.71 -19.58
C VAL A 20 21.78 -25.98 -20.35
N GLY A 21 21.88 -25.94 -21.68
CA GLY A 21 22.28 -27.08 -22.50
C GLY A 21 21.24 -28.21 -22.48
N ASP A 22 21.40 -29.22 -21.62
CA ASP A 22 20.47 -30.35 -21.49
C ASP A 22 19.41 -30.10 -20.41
N LEU A 23 18.19 -29.82 -20.86
CA LEU A 23 17.06 -29.50 -19.98
C LEU A 23 16.63 -30.66 -19.08
N LYS A 24 16.80 -31.92 -19.51
CA LYS A 24 16.38 -33.09 -18.71
C LYS A 24 17.34 -33.32 -17.54
N ALA A 25 18.65 -33.20 -17.79
CA ALA A 25 19.67 -33.27 -16.75
C ALA A 25 19.52 -32.12 -15.74
N TYR A 26 19.25 -30.91 -16.24
CA TYR A 26 19.05 -29.74 -15.37
C TYR A 26 17.78 -29.83 -14.53
N ARG A 27 16.67 -30.32 -15.09
CA ARG A 27 15.42 -30.56 -14.33
C ARG A 27 15.67 -31.48 -13.13
N LYS A 28 16.35 -32.61 -13.35
CA LYS A 28 16.67 -33.57 -12.29
C LYS A 28 17.60 -32.97 -11.22
N LYS A 29 18.56 -32.14 -11.63
CA LYS A 29 19.48 -31.43 -10.72
C LYS A 29 18.76 -30.34 -9.92
N ALA A 30 17.88 -29.58 -10.56
CA ALA A 30 17.06 -28.55 -9.94
C ALA A 30 16.15 -29.15 -8.86
N GLU A 31 15.41 -30.21 -9.17
CA GLU A 31 14.54 -30.92 -8.21
C GLU A 31 15.33 -31.45 -7.00
N ALA A 32 16.56 -31.93 -7.19
CA ALA A 32 17.42 -32.41 -6.10
C ALA A 32 18.06 -31.28 -5.26
N SER A 33 18.27 -30.09 -5.85
CA SER A 33 18.93 -28.95 -5.20
C SER A 33 17.99 -28.07 -4.38
N VAL A 34 16.68 -28.20 -4.59
CA VAL A 34 15.67 -27.31 -4.02
C VAL A 34 15.17 -27.86 -2.68
N SER A 35 15.12 -27.00 -1.66
CA SER A 35 14.69 -27.38 -0.30
C SER A 35 13.23 -27.86 -0.29
N GLN A 36 12.88 -28.82 0.56
CA GLN A 36 11.50 -29.31 0.72
C GLN A 36 10.49 -28.19 1.05
N GLU A 37 10.91 -27.18 1.83
CA GLU A 37 10.12 -25.97 2.10
C GLU A 37 9.71 -25.20 0.83
N PHE A 38 10.56 -25.20 -0.20
CA PHE A 38 10.27 -24.53 -1.48
C PHE A 38 9.21 -25.30 -2.26
N MET A 39 9.30 -26.63 -2.27
CA MET A 39 8.29 -27.50 -2.90
C MET A 39 6.92 -27.33 -2.23
N ASP A 40 6.89 -27.32 -0.89
CA ASP A 40 5.67 -27.05 -0.12
C ASP A 40 5.10 -25.66 -0.42
N SER A 41 5.97 -24.66 -0.59
CA SER A 41 5.57 -23.29 -0.94
C SER A 41 4.98 -23.20 -2.35
N LEU A 42 5.54 -23.95 -3.30
CA LEU A 42 5.07 -24.00 -4.68
C LEU A 42 3.70 -24.67 -4.77
N ASN A 43 3.53 -25.81 -4.09
CA ASN A 43 2.25 -26.50 -3.97
C ASN A 43 1.18 -25.64 -3.28
N PHE A 44 1.54 -24.94 -2.20
CA PHE A 44 0.61 -24.07 -1.47
C PHE A 44 0.17 -22.86 -2.29
N THR A 45 1.09 -22.27 -3.08
CA THR A 45 0.78 -21.06 -3.87
C THR A 45 -0.02 -21.35 -5.15
N GLY A 46 -0.15 -22.62 -5.53
CA GLY A 46 -0.83 -23.05 -6.76
C GLY A 46 -0.22 -22.46 -8.02
N LEU A 47 1.08 -22.13 -8.01
CA LEU A 47 1.79 -21.64 -9.19
C LEU A 47 2.00 -22.82 -10.15
N ASP A 48 1.56 -22.66 -11.40
CA ASP A 48 1.74 -23.64 -12.47
C ASP A 48 3.15 -23.53 -13.07
N VAL A 49 4.18 -23.74 -12.25
CA VAL A 49 5.60 -23.68 -12.63
C VAL A 49 6.39 -24.77 -11.95
N GLU A 50 7.40 -25.31 -12.64
CA GLU A 50 8.31 -26.28 -12.06
C GLU A 50 9.56 -25.61 -11.45
N PRO A 51 10.26 -26.25 -10.49
CA PRO A 51 11.41 -25.63 -9.81
C PRO A 51 12.53 -25.18 -10.75
N TYR A 52 12.76 -25.93 -11.84
CA TYR A 52 13.80 -25.60 -12.81
C TYR A 52 13.47 -24.32 -13.60
N GLU A 53 12.20 -24.03 -13.86
CA GLU A 53 11.76 -22.84 -14.59
C GLU A 53 12.00 -21.57 -13.77
N VAL A 54 11.78 -21.65 -12.45
CA VAL A 54 12.05 -20.56 -11.52
C VAL A 54 13.55 -20.24 -11.44
N LEU A 55 14.40 -21.28 -11.35
CA LEU A 55 15.85 -21.09 -11.33
C LEU A 55 16.36 -20.51 -12.64
N LEU A 56 15.91 -21.02 -13.80
CA LEU A 56 16.30 -20.49 -15.10
C LEU A 56 15.88 -19.02 -15.25
N PHE A 57 14.68 -18.67 -14.80
CA PHE A 57 14.22 -17.28 -14.78
C PHE A 57 15.08 -16.38 -13.88
N SER A 58 15.54 -16.87 -12.71
CA SER A 58 16.45 -16.10 -11.84
C SER A 58 17.80 -15.83 -12.49
N TYR A 59 18.39 -16.79 -13.20
CA TYR A 59 19.65 -16.58 -13.92
C TYR A 59 19.49 -15.65 -15.12
N ALA A 60 18.42 -15.81 -15.90
CA ALA A 60 18.10 -14.90 -17.00
C ALA A 60 17.86 -13.47 -16.50
N GLY A 61 17.14 -13.32 -15.39
CA GLY A 61 16.92 -12.03 -14.73
C GLY A 61 18.23 -11.37 -14.28
N ALA A 62 19.12 -12.14 -13.64
CA ALA A 62 20.44 -11.64 -13.25
C ALA A 62 21.29 -11.18 -14.44
N MET A 63 21.26 -11.93 -15.55
CA MET A 63 21.97 -11.57 -16.78
C MET A 63 21.43 -10.27 -17.41
N ILE A 64 20.11 -10.12 -17.51
CA ILE A 64 19.48 -8.88 -18.02
C ILE A 64 19.83 -7.70 -17.12
N SER A 65 19.74 -7.89 -15.80
CA SER A 65 20.13 -6.89 -14.80
C SER A 65 21.59 -6.47 -14.94
N PHE A 66 22.51 -7.41 -15.20
CA PHE A 66 23.91 -7.10 -15.45
C PHE A 66 24.11 -6.28 -16.72
N LEU A 67 23.42 -6.62 -17.81
CA LEU A 67 23.48 -5.85 -19.05
C LEU A 67 22.94 -4.42 -18.86
N ILE A 68 21.86 -4.24 -18.11
CA ILE A 68 21.31 -2.91 -17.80
C ILE A 68 22.31 -2.08 -17.00
N ALA A 69 22.95 -2.69 -15.99
CA ALA A 69 23.96 -2.01 -15.19
C ALA A 69 25.17 -1.60 -16.06
N LEU A 70 25.62 -2.49 -16.96
CA LEU A 70 26.72 -2.20 -17.90
C LEU A 70 26.36 -1.05 -18.87
N VAL A 71 25.12 -0.98 -19.35
CA VAL A 71 24.65 0.13 -20.20
C VAL A 71 24.66 1.44 -19.42
N LEU A 72 24.21 1.43 -18.16
CA LEU A 72 24.22 2.60 -17.29
C LEU A 72 25.65 3.08 -17.01
N ASP A 73 26.56 2.15 -16.75
CA ASP A 73 27.99 2.34 -16.58
C ASP A 73 28.62 2.99 -17.83
N ILE A 74 28.29 2.52 -19.04
CA ILE A 74 28.74 3.13 -20.31
C ILE A 74 28.20 4.55 -20.47
N LEU A 75 26.94 4.81 -20.11
CA LEU A 75 26.35 6.16 -20.18
C LEU A 75 27.05 7.14 -19.22
N ILE A 76 27.37 6.69 -18.01
CA ILE A 76 28.14 7.49 -17.04
C ILE A 76 29.54 7.75 -17.60
N MET A 77 30.20 6.73 -18.16
CA MET A 77 31.52 6.89 -18.77
C MET A 77 31.51 7.85 -19.97
N ALA A 78 30.47 7.79 -20.80
CA ALA A 78 30.30 8.69 -21.94
C ALA A 78 30.12 10.15 -21.53
N PHE A 79 29.42 10.39 -20.42
CA PHE A 79 29.25 11.75 -19.87
C PHE A 79 30.57 12.37 -19.41
N HIS A 80 31.51 11.53 -18.96
CA HIS A 80 32.87 11.92 -18.58
C HIS A 80 33.89 11.73 -19.72
N HIS A 81 33.43 11.73 -20.98
CA HIS A 81 34.29 11.59 -22.16
C HIS A 81 35.25 10.38 -22.14
N PHE A 82 34.87 9.31 -21.43
CA PHE A 82 35.70 8.11 -21.22
C PHE A 82 37.06 8.35 -20.55
N SER A 83 37.24 9.48 -19.87
CA SER A 83 38.47 9.80 -19.14
C SER A 83 38.38 9.27 -17.70
N PHE A 84 39.13 8.21 -17.39
CA PHE A 84 39.19 7.65 -16.02
C PHE A 84 39.80 8.63 -15.01
N GLY A 85 40.65 9.56 -15.45
CA GLY A 85 41.28 10.55 -14.58
C GLY A 85 40.35 11.69 -14.13
N GLU A 86 39.25 11.92 -14.85
CA GLU A 86 38.23 12.91 -14.51
C GLU A 86 37.10 12.32 -13.65
N MET A 87 37.08 10.99 -13.48
CA MET A 87 36.11 10.31 -12.64
C MET A 87 36.62 10.27 -11.20
N GLY A 88 35.93 10.98 -10.31
CA GLY A 88 36.20 10.88 -8.87
C GLY A 88 36.01 9.45 -8.36
N TYR A 89 36.83 9.02 -7.39
CA TYR A 89 36.76 7.66 -6.83
C TYR A 89 35.36 7.23 -6.37
N VAL A 90 34.53 8.17 -5.90
CA VAL A 90 33.15 7.92 -5.47
C VAL A 90 32.26 7.44 -6.62
N THR A 91 32.40 7.99 -7.83
CA THR A 91 31.58 7.55 -8.99
C THR A 91 31.96 6.14 -9.41
N LEU A 92 33.26 5.82 -9.38
CA LEU A 92 33.78 4.49 -9.73
C LEU A 92 33.30 3.41 -8.74
N ILE A 93 33.29 3.71 -7.44
CA ILE A 93 32.74 2.81 -6.41
C ILE A 93 31.25 2.55 -6.64
N MET A 94 30.47 3.59 -6.96
CA MET A 94 29.03 3.47 -7.21
C MET A 94 28.73 2.62 -8.45
N MET A 95 29.50 2.82 -9.52
CA MET A 95 29.42 2.06 -10.78
C MET A 95 29.64 0.56 -10.53
N VAL A 96 30.75 0.20 -9.88
CA VAL A 96 31.05 -1.20 -9.52
C VAL A 96 29.98 -1.76 -8.57
N GLY A 97 29.53 -0.96 -7.59
CA GLY A 97 28.50 -1.34 -6.63
C GLY A 97 27.17 -1.69 -7.30
N ILE A 98 26.72 -0.90 -8.28
CA ILE A 98 25.48 -1.15 -9.02
C ILE A 98 25.64 -2.40 -9.91
N THR A 99 26.76 -2.52 -10.62
CA THR A 99 27.02 -3.63 -11.55
C THR A 99 27.13 -4.99 -10.86
N VAL A 100 27.62 -5.04 -9.62
CA VAL A 100 27.63 -6.28 -8.82
C VAL A 100 26.32 -6.46 -8.05
N GLY A 101 25.79 -5.39 -7.45
CA GLY A 101 24.65 -5.46 -6.54
C GLY A 101 23.33 -5.78 -7.25
N LEU A 102 23.09 -5.18 -8.42
CA LEU A 102 21.81 -5.28 -9.13
C LEU A 102 21.52 -6.72 -9.65
N PRO A 103 22.49 -7.44 -10.26
CA PRO A 103 22.30 -8.84 -10.65
C PRO A 103 22.09 -9.78 -9.46
N VAL A 104 22.85 -9.61 -8.38
CA VAL A 104 22.72 -10.43 -7.16
C VAL A 104 21.35 -10.22 -6.52
N ALA A 105 20.90 -8.97 -6.43
CA ALA A 105 19.56 -8.65 -5.95
C ALA A 105 18.48 -9.29 -6.82
N ALA A 106 18.58 -9.17 -8.16
CA ALA A 106 17.61 -9.77 -9.09
C ALA A 106 17.53 -11.30 -8.93
N LEU A 107 18.67 -11.97 -8.79
CA LEU A 107 18.74 -13.40 -8.56
C LEU A 107 18.02 -13.81 -7.27
N GLN A 108 18.30 -13.11 -6.17
CA GLN A 108 17.68 -13.41 -4.88
C GLN A 108 16.17 -13.14 -4.89
N PHE A 109 15.73 -12.00 -5.43
CA PHE A 109 14.31 -11.63 -5.47
C PHE A 109 13.48 -12.61 -6.33
N ILE A 110 14.01 -13.07 -7.47
CA ILE A 110 13.28 -13.98 -8.37
C ILE A 110 13.25 -15.40 -7.80
N SER A 111 14.37 -15.91 -7.29
CA SER A 111 14.45 -17.27 -6.74
C SER A 111 13.63 -17.44 -5.46
N GLU A 112 13.63 -16.45 -4.57
CA GLU A 112 12.86 -16.50 -3.32
C GLU A 112 11.37 -16.13 -3.49
N TYR A 113 10.95 -15.75 -4.70
CA TYR A 113 9.59 -15.30 -4.96
C TYR A 113 8.50 -16.31 -4.53
N PRO A 114 8.59 -17.63 -4.82
CA PRO A 114 7.58 -18.60 -4.39
C PRO A 114 7.48 -18.72 -2.87
N LYS A 115 8.61 -18.71 -2.16
CA LYS A 115 8.65 -18.73 -0.69
C LYS A 115 8.03 -17.48 -0.10
N SER A 116 8.41 -16.31 -0.64
CA SER A 116 7.88 -15.01 -0.22
C SER A 116 6.36 -14.91 -0.48
N LYS A 117 5.89 -15.38 -1.65
CA LYS A 117 4.46 -15.43 -2.00
C LYS A 117 3.70 -16.38 -1.08
N ALA A 118 4.24 -17.57 -0.78
CA ALA A 118 3.61 -18.52 0.13
C ALA A 118 3.49 -17.95 1.54
N ARG A 119 4.55 -17.32 2.05
CA ARG A 119 4.53 -16.63 3.35
C ARG A 119 3.51 -15.50 3.37
N TYR A 120 3.45 -14.69 2.31
CA TYR A 120 2.47 -13.62 2.16
C TYR A 120 1.03 -14.17 2.15
N MET A 121 0.74 -15.20 1.36
CA MET A 121 -0.59 -15.83 1.31
C MET A 121 -1.01 -16.37 2.67
N LYS A 122 -0.09 -17.00 3.43
CA LYS A 122 -0.36 -17.51 4.78
C LYS A 122 -0.70 -16.38 5.74
N ILE A 123 0.15 -15.34 5.81
CA ILE A 123 -0.08 -14.16 6.69
C ILE A 123 -1.40 -13.45 6.33
N HIS A 124 -1.67 -13.30 5.03
CA HIS A 124 -2.89 -12.64 4.57
C HIS A 124 -4.14 -13.46 4.91
N SER A 125 -4.07 -14.79 4.78
CA SER A 125 -5.19 -15.68 5.11
C SER A 125 -5.51 -15.69 6.61
N LEU A 126 -4.55 -15.34 7.48
CA LEU A 126 -4.83 -15.19 8.91
C LEU A 126 -5.81 -14.05 9.21
N GLY A 127 -5.77 -12.97 8.43
CA GLY A 127 -6.68 -11.86 8.64
C GLY A 127 -8.07 -12.09 8.04
N ASP A 128 -8.25 -13.15 7.25
CA ASP A 128 -9.55 -13.62 6.76
C ASP A 128 -10.30 -14.46 7.83
N ILE A 129 -9.60 -14.90 8.89
CA ILE A 129 -10.15 -15.82 9.91
C ILE A 129 -11.40 -15.27 10.60
N PRO A 130 -11.40 -14.03 11.13
CA PRO A 130 -12.58 -13.49 11.83
C PRO A 130 -13.83 -13.49 10.97
N GLU A 131 -13.70 -13.18 9.66
CA GLU A 131 -14.81 -13.14 8.72
C GLU A 131 -15.38 -14.54 8.49
N VAL A 132 -14.53 -15.51 8.10
CA VAL A 132 -14.96 -16.87 7.80
C VAL A 132 -15.57 -17.54 9.04
N LEU A 133 -14.91 -17.39 10.19
CA LEU A 133 -15.42 -17.94 11.45
C LEU A 133 -16.73 -17.28 11.86
N SER A 134 -16.86 -15.96 11.67
CA SER A 134 -18.14 -15.27 11.92
C SER A 134 -19.25 -15.86 11.08
N TYR A 135 -19.06 -16.10 9.78
CA TYR A 135 -20.09 -16.70 8.95
C TYR A 135 -20.47 -18.11 9.42
N ILE A 136 -19.50 -18.93 9.84
CA ILE A 136 -19.76 -20.27 10.40
C ILE A 136 -20.58 -20.15 11.69
N VAL A 137 -20.11 -19.34 12.65
CA VAL A 137 -20.76 -19.13 13.95
C VAL A 137 -22.18 -18.59 13.79
N MET A 138 -22.34 -17.58 12.94
CA MET A 138 -23.64 -16.96 12.69
C MET A 138 -24.63 -17.93 12.04
N TYR A 139 -24.17 -18.75 11.10
CA TYR A 139 -25.01 -19.78 10.50
C TYR A 139 -25.39 -20.83 11.56
N LEU A 140 -24.45 -21.26 12.41
CA LEU A 140 -24.70 -22.25 13.46
C LEU A 140 -25.63 -21.75 14.57
N LYS A 141 -25.64 -20.44 14.84
CA LYS A 141 -26.62 -19.81 15.75
C LYS A 141 -28.05 -19.93 15.22
N LEU A 142 -28.23 -19.99 13.89
CA LEU A 142 -29.53 -20.19 13.24
C LEU A 142 -29.86 -21.67 13.06
N ILE A 143 -28.94 -22.43 12.50
CA ILE A 143 -29.14 -23.81 12.06
C ILE A 143 -27.96 -24.64 12.56
N PRO A 144 -28.16 -25.56 13.52
CA PRO A 144 -27.09 -26.36 14.10
C PRO A 144 -26.65 -27.50 13.17
N ASN A 145 -26.13 -27.15 11.99
CA ASN A 145 -25.60 -28.08 11.01
C ASN A 145 -24.23 -27.58 10.52
N LEU A 146 -23.18 -28.32 10.87
CA LEU A 146 -21.79 -27.96 10.58
C LEU A 146 -21.48 -27.93 9.09
N GLU A 147 -21.98 -28.91 8.34
CA GLU A 147 -21.76 -29.01 6.89
C GLU A 147 -22.33 -27.79 6.16
N ASN A 148 -23.58 -27.42 6.47
CA ASN A 148 -24.23 -26.26 5.87
C ASN A 148 -23.57 -24.95 6.30
N ALA A 149 -23.09 -24.85 7.54
CA ALA A 149 -22.36 -23.67 8.01
C ALA A 149 -21.04 -23.48 7.25
N LEU A 150 -20.27 -24.56 7.07
CA LEU A 150 -19.01 -24.53 6.31
C LEU A 150 -19.28 -24.27 4.82
N ARG A 151 -20.31 -24.88 4.24
CA ARG A 151 -20.74 -24.61 2.84
C ARG A 151 -21.19 -23.16 2.66
N PHE A 152 -21.93 -22.60 3.62
CA PHE A 152 -22.35 -21.20 3.61
C PHE A 152 -21.14 -20.26 3.66
N ALA A 153 -20.23 -20.46 4.62
CA ALA A 153 -19.03 -19.65 4.74
C ALA A 153 -18.12 -19.76 3.51
N ALA A 154 -17.98 -20.97 2.94
CA ALA A 154 -17.24 -21.20 1.71
C ALA A 154 -17.87 -20.47 0.52
N ARG A 155 -19.20 -20.45 0.41
CA ARG A 155 -19.90 -19.76 -0.69
C ARG A 155 -19.81 -18.24 -0.59
N GLU A 156 -20.00 -17.70 0.61
CA GLU A 156 -20.11 -16.26 0.84
C GLU A 156 -18.76 -15.57 0.97
N SER A 157 -17.75 -16.23 1.54
CA SER A 157 -16.42 -15.64 1.64
C SER A 157 -15.61 -15.82 0.35
N LYS A 158 -15.16 -14.70 -0.22
CA LYS A 158 -14.28 -14.65 -1.41
C LYS A 158 -12.79 -14.62 -1.05
N THR A 159 -12.50 -14.67 0.24
CA THR A 159 -11.16 -14.62 0.83
C THR A 159 -10.31 -15.83 0.47
N SER A 160 -9.02 -15.79 0.81
CA SER A 160 -8.12 -16.92 0.57
C SER A 160 -8.54 -18.12 1.42
N LEU A 161 -8.83 -17.87 2.71
CA LEU A 161 -9.33 -18.91 3.61
C LEU A 161 -10.68 -19.48 3.16
N GLY A 162 -11.56 -18.65 2.58
CA GLY A 162 -12.82 -19.12 1.97
C GLY A 162 -12.60 -20.08 0.80
N LYS A 163 -11.55 -19.90 -0.01
CA LYS A 163 -11.18 -20.85 -1.08
C LYS A 163 -10.63 -22.15 -0.52
N ASP A 164 -9.83 -22.09 0.54
CA ASP A 164 -9.35 -23.29 1.22
C ASP A 164 -10.51 -24.06 1.88
N LEU A 165 -11.53 -23.35 2.36
CA LEU A 165 -12.76 -23.96 2.84
C LEU A 165 -13.59 -24.58 1.70
N LYS A 166 -13.65 -23.97 0.51
CA LYS A 166 -14.25 -24.61 -0.68
C LYS A 166 -13.52 -25.89 -1.05
N LYS A 167 -12.18 -25.88 -0.98
CA LYS A 167 -11.38 -27.09 -1.22
C LYS A 167 -11.69 -28.16 -0.18
N LEU A 168 -11.80 -27.80 1.10
CA LEU A 168 -12.21 -28.74 2.15
C LEU A 168 -13.59 -29.35 1.86
N MET A 169 -14.55 -28.54 1.44
CA MET A 169 -15.88 -29.02 1.06
C MET A 169 -15.83 -29.95 -0.15
N TRP A 170 -15.01 -29.64 -1.14
CA TRP A 170 -14.76 -30.51 -2.29
C TRP A 170 -14.13 -31.85 -1.87
N ASP A 171 -13.11 -31.81 -1.02
CA ASP A 171 -12.41 -33.01 -0.51
C ASP A 171 -13.38 -33.90 0.30
N LEU A 172 -14.33 -33.30 1.03
CA LEU A 172 -15.42 -34.00 1.70
C LEU A 172 -16.39 -34.66 0.70
N GLU A 173 -16.81 -33.94 -0.34
CA GLU A 173 -17.73 -34.45 -1.37
C GLU A 173 -17.11 -35.59 -2.19
N VAL A 174 -15.79 -35.54 -2.44
CA VAL A 174 -15.00 -36.61 -3.08
C VAL A 174 -14.68 -37.77 -2.11
N ARG A 175 -15.11 -37.68 -0.85
CA ARG A 175 -14.90 -38.68 0.22
C ARG A 175 -13.42 -38.94 0.55
N ILE A 176 -12.58 -37.92 0.44
CA ILE A 176 -11.21 -37.95 0.98
C ILE A 176 -11.27 -37.99 2.51
N HIS A 177 -12.23 -37.27 3.09
CA HIS A 177 -12.54 -37.30 4.52
C HIS A 177 -13.79 -38.13 4.80
N GLY A 178 -13.77 -38.93 5.87
CA GLY A 178 -14.88 -39.85 6.19
C GLY A 178 -16.11 -39.16 6.82
N SER A 179 -15.91 -38.01 7.45
CA SER A 179 -16.99 -37.22 8.06
C SER A 179 -16.64 -35.73 8.10
N ILE A 180 -17.65 -34.89 8.36
CA ILE A 180 -17.43 -33.45 8.55
C ILE A 180 -16.54 -33.15 9.77
N ASP A 181 -16.66 -33.97 10.83
CA ASP A 181 -15.81 -33.89 12.03
C ASP A 181 -14.35 -34.22 11.74
N ASP A 182 -14.09 -35.20 10.88
CA ASP A 182 -12.74 -35.52 10.43
C ASP A 182 -12.17 -34.40 9.55
N ALA A 183 -12.95 -33.92 8.58
CA ALA A 183 -12.56 -32.83 7.69
C ALA A 183 -12.20 -31.54 8.46
N ILE A 184 -13.06 -31.09 9.39
CA ILE A 184 -12.78 -29.87 10.18
C ILE A 184 -11.57 -30.07 11.09
N THR A 185 -11.31 -31.29 11.59
CA THR A 185 -10.15 -31.60 12.42
C THR A 185 -8.86 -31.55 11.62
N HIS A 186 -8.87 -32.15 10.41
CA HIS A 186 -7.76 -32.07 9.49
C HIS A 186 -7.45 -30.61 9.12
N PHE A 187 -8.49 -29.82 8.80
CA PHE A 187 -8.36 -28.39 8.50
C PHE A 187 -7.81 -27.60 9.70
N ALA A 188 -8.32 -27.85 10.91
CA ALA A 188 -7.85 -27.20 12.13
C ALA A 188 -6.37 -27.53 12.44
N ASN A 189 -5.92 -28.76 12.18
CA ASN A 189 -4.52 -29.15 12.37
C ASN A 189 -3.59 -28.57 11.30
N LEU A 190 -4.06 -28.50 10.04
CA LEU A 190 -3.33 -27.86 8.95
C LEU A 190 -3.07 -26.39 9.30
N TRP A 191 -4.13 -25.66 9.68
CA TRP A 191 -4.05 -24.24 10.01
C TRP A 191 -3.47 -23.93 11.39
N GLY A 192 -3.53 -24.88 12.32
CA GLY A 192 -2.93 -24.78 13.64
C GLY A 192 -1.41 -24.60 13.63
N LYS A 193 -0.75 -24.93 12.52
CA LYS A 193 0.68 -24.61 12.31
C LYS A 193 0.96 -23.11 12.23
N TRP A 194 -0.02 -22.30 11.86
CA TRP A 194 0.12 -20.85 11.65
C TRP A 194 -0.74 -20.02 12.61
N SER A 195 -1.87 -20.56 13.08
CA SER A 195 -2.71 -19.92 14.10
C SER A 195 -3.31 -20.95 15.03
N ASP A 196 -2.78 -21.00 16.25
CA ASP A 196 -3.33 -21.81 17.33
C ASP A 196 -4.72 -21.32 17.76
N TYR A 197 -5.01 -20.02 17.59
CA TYR A 197 -6.32 -19.44 17.86
C TYR A 197 -7.40 -20.01 16.92
N LEU A 198 -7.10 -20.12 15.62
CA LEU A 198 -8.03 -20.73 14.66
C LEU A 198 -8.27 -22.21 14.97
N LYS A 199 -7.20 -22.95 15.29
CA LYS A 199 -7.32 -24.36 15.68
C LYS A 199 -8.26 -24.53 16.87
N ARG A 200 -8.04 -23.76 17.95
CA ARG A 200 -8.90 -23.77 19.14
C ARG A 200 -10.34 -23.39 18.81
N ALA A 201 -10.54 -22.35 18.02
CA ALA A 201 -11.88 -21.91 17.62
C ALA A 201 -12.64 -22.97 16.81
N LEU A 202 -11.99 -23.63 15.84
CA LEU A 202 -12.64 -24.69 15.07
C LEU A 202 -13.00 -25.90 15.93
N HIS A 203 -12.18 -26.24 16.92
CA HIS A 203 -12.53 -27.28 17.89
C HIS A 203 -13.74 -26.91 18.76
N LEU A 204 -13.85 -25.64 19.17
CA LEU A 204 -15.02 -25.12 19.90
C LEU A 204 -16.28 -25.09 19.02
N VAL A 205 -16.16 -24.70 17.75
CA VAL A 205 -17.26 -24.78 16.77
C VAL A 205 -17.75 -26.22 16.61
N ARG A 206 -16.83 -27.17 16.48
CA ARG A 206 -17.16 -28.61 16.38
C ARG A 206 -17.86 -29.11 17.64
N SER A 207 -17.40 -28.75 18.83
CA SER A 207 -18.04 -29.16 20.08
C SER A 207 -19.43 -28.54 20.26
N ALA A 208 -19.61 -27.28 19.84
CA ALA A 208 -20.88 -26.57 19.97
C ALA A 208 -22.06 -27.26 19.27
N VAL A 209 -21.81 -27.96 18.15
CA VAL A 209 -22.86 -28.69 17.42
C VAL A 209 -23.37 -29.91 18.18
N HIS A 210 -22.58 -30.42 19.13
CA HIS A 210 -22.91 -31.58 19.96
C HIS A 210 -23.53 -31.19 21.32
N GLU A 211 -23.62 -29.89 21.63
CA GLU A 211 -24.22 -29.40 22.87
C GLU A 211 -25.73 -29.63 22.88
N ARG A 212 -26.25 -30.07 24.04
CA ARG A 212 -27.67 -30.42 24.19
C ARG A 212 -28.56 -29.20 24.37
N SER A 213 -28.03 -28.15 25.01
CA SER A 213 -28.75 -26.90 25.28
C SER A 213 -28.43 -25.85 24.21
N GLU A 214 -29.47 -25.16 23.72
CA GLU A 214 -29.29 -24.04 22.78
C GLU A 214 -28.43 -22.93 23.41
N SER A 215 -28.64 -22.62 24.69
CA SER A 215 -27.88 -21.59 25.40
C SER A 215 -26.39 -21.94 25.49
N GLU A 216 -26.06 -23.18 25.84
CA GLU A 216 -24.66 -23.66 25.92
C GLU A 216 -24.00 -23.70 24.54
N ARG A 217 -24.75 -24.11 23.51
CA ARG A 217 -24.29 -24.03 22.12
C ARG A 217 -23.93 -22.60 21.76
N THR A 218 -24.82 -21.64 22.01
CA THR A 218 -24.55 -20.23 21.68
C THR A 218 -23.37 -19.66 22.45
N LEU A 219 -23.24 -19.97 23.74
CA LEU A 219 -22.11 -19.56 24.56
C LEU A 219 -20.78 -20.13 24.04
N THR A 220 -20.78 -21.40 23.61
CA THR A 220 -19.58 -22.05 23.05
C THR A 220 -19.19 -21.47 21.69
N LEU A 221 -20.18 -21.15 20.85
CA LEU A 221 -19.97 -20.45 19.60
C LEU A 221 -19.40 -19.04 19.82
N ASP A 222 -19.90 -18.30 20.82
CA ASP A 222 -19.38 -16.98 21.19
C ASP A 222 -17.92 -17.08 21.66
N ARG A 223 -17.61 -18.03 22.54
CA ARG A 223 -16.22 -18.31 22.97
C ARG A 223 -15.31 -18.65 21.80
N SER A 224 -15.78 -19.42 20.82
CA SER A 224 -14.98 -19.81 19.66
C SER A 224 -14.50 -18.60 18.87
N LEU A 225 -15.37 -17.61 18.74
CA LEU A 225 -15.08 -16.38 18.06
C LEU A 225 -14.19 -15.47 18.91
N ASP A 226 -14.50 -15.29 20.20
CA ASP A 226 -13.69 -14.48 21.11
C ASP A 226 -12.22 -14.89 21.07
N VAL A 227 -11.95 -16.20 21.02
CA VAL A 227 -10.59 -16.75 20.87
C VAL A 227 -9.90 -16.24 19.59
N VAL A 228 -10.61 -16.20 18.47
CA VAL A 228 -10.05 -15.71 17.20
C VAL A 228 -9.90 -14.20 17.18
N LEU A 229 -10.85 -13.46 17.76
CA LEU A 229 -10.78 -11.99 17.80
C LEU A 229 -9.67 -11.51 18.72
N GLU A 230 -9.54 -12.11 19.90
CA GLU A 230 -8.45 -11.82 20.80
C GLU A 230 -7.10 -12.23 20.17
N GLY A 231 -7.05 -13.37 19.46
CA GLY A 231 -5.88 -13.75 18.67
C GLY A 231 -5.52 -12.73 17.60
N THR A 232 -6.51 -12.22 16.86
CA THR A 232 -6.31 -11.21 15.81
C THR A 232 -5.83 -9.88 16.40
N LYS A 233 -6.47 -9.44 17.49
CA LYS A 233 -6.08 -8.23 18.24
C LYS A 233 -4.67 -8.35 18.81
N SER A 234 -4.34 -9.47 19.44
CA SER A 234 -3.00 -9.75 19.98
C SER A 234 -1.94 -9.72 18.88
N THR A 235 -2.21 -10.37 17.74
CA THR A 235 -1.31 -10.36 16.57
C THR A 235 -1.10 -8.94 16.03
N MET A 236 -2.15 -8.12 15.99
CA MET A 236 -2.06 -6.72 15.54
C MET A 236 -1.31 -5.81 16.52
N ILE A 237 -1.49 -6.02 17.83
CA ILE A 237 -0.72 -5.31 18.86
C ILE A 237 0.76 -5.68 18.77
N GLU A 238 1.08 -6.96 18.61
CA GLU A 238 2.45 -7.44 18.41
C GLU A 238 3.05 -6.91 17.10
N PHE A 239 2.26 -6.83 16.03
CA PHE A 239 2.70 -6.21 14.79
C PHE A 239 2.98 -4.72 14.98
N SER A 240 2.08 -3.96 15.62
CA SER A 240 2.27 -2.53 15.89
C SER A 240 3.53 -2.26 16.73
N SER A 241 3.78 -3.06 17.77
CA SER A 241 4.99 -2.90 18.57
C SER A 241 6.26 -3.22 17.76
N LYS A 242 6.24 -4.26 16.93
CA LYS A 242 7.34 -4.59 16.01
C LYS A 242 7.56 -3.53 14.91
N LEU A 243 6.54 -2.76 14.55
CA LEU A 243 6.66 -1.70 13.53
C LEU A 243 7.46 -0.48 14.02
N HIS A 244 7.59 -0.27 15.33
CA HIS A 244 8.26 0.90 15.87
C HIS A 244 9.71 1.03 15.36
N GLN A 245 10.51 -0.04 15.49
CA GLN A 245 11.91 -0.02 15.06
C GLN A 245 12.08 0.14 13.53
N PRO A 246 11.37 -0.59 12.66
CA PRO A 246 11.41 -0.34 11.23
C PRO A 246 10.96 1.07 10.83
N THR A 247 9.98 1.64 11.54
CA THR A 247 9.54 3.02 11.31
C THR A 247 10.63 4.02 11.67
N LEU A 248 11.34 3.81 12.79
CA LEU A 248 12.51 4.62 13.15
C LEU A 248 13.61 4.51 12.09
N VAL A 249 13.87 3.32 11.54
CA VAL A 249 14.85 3.14 10.45
C VAL A 249 14.43 3.94 9.21
N ILE A 250 13.15 3.92 8.82
CA ILE A 250 12.64 4.73 7.71
C ILE A 250 12.80 6.23 8.01
N TYR A 251 12.57 6.65 9.25
CA TYR A 251 12.77 8.05 9.65
C TYR A 251 14.26 8.44 9.60
N SER A 252 15.14 7.64 10.19
CA SER A 252 16.56 7.94 10.21
C SER A 252 17.17 7.91 8.81
N ILE A 253 16.94 6.85 8.04
CA ILE A 253 17.52 6.68 6.69
C ILE A 253 16.78 7.53 5.65
N GLY A 254 15.46 7.65 5.75
CA GLY A 254 14.66 8.36 4.75
C GLY A 254 14.38 9.82 5.06
N VAL A 255 14.63 10.30 6.27
CA VAL A 255 14.39 11.71 6.61
C VAL A 255 15.68 12.31 7.16
N MET A 256 16.18 11.82 8.30
CA MET A 256 17.27 12.49 9.02
C MET A 256 18.60 12.49 8.26
N ILE A 257 19.08 11.33 7.80
CA ILE A 257 20.37 11.20 7.12
C ILE A 257 20.40 12.06 5.84
N PRO A 258 19.40 11.97 4.94
CA PRO A 258 19.32 12.81 3.76
C PRO A 258 19.39 14.30 4.10
N LEU A 259 18.56 14.75 5.03
CA LEU A 259 18.49 16.16 5.41
C LEU A 259 19.77 16.65 6.11
N ALA A 260 20.38 15.81 6.95
CA ALA A 260 21.64 16.13 7.61
C ALA A 260 22.77 16.24 6.59
N LEU A 261 22.88 15.32 5.66
CA LEU A 261 23.89 15.36 4.58
C LEU A 261 23.67 16.59 3.67
N VAL A 262 22.42 16.95 3.35
CA VAL A 262 22.10 18.20 2.63
C VAL A 262 22.58 19.42 3.43
N ALA A 263 22.40 19.40 4.76
CA ALA A 263 22.87 20.47 5.64
C ALA A 263 24.39 20.52 5.79
N MET A 264 25.06 19.38 5.65
CA MET A 264 26.52 19.27 5.70
C MET A 264 27.19 19.58 4.36
N ALA A 265 26.46 19.56 3.24
CA ALA A 265 27.03 19.79 1.91
C ALA A 265 27.85 21.09 1.81
N PRO A 266 27.41 22.25 2.36
CA PRO A 266 28.21 23.46 2.36
C PRO A 266 29.51 23.34 3.18
N ALA A 267 29.44 22.65 4.33
CA ALA A 267 30.62 22.41 5.17
C ALA A 267 31.60 21.42 4.53
N ALA A 268 31.11 20.41 3.81
CA ALA A 268 31.93 19.47 3.07
C ALA A 268 32.70 20.18 1.94
N ALA A 269 32.06 21.13 1.26
CA ALA A 269 32.71 21.95 0.24
C ALA A 269 33.88 22.78 0.79
N LEU A 270 33.78 23.29 2.03
CA LEU A 270 34.87 24.03 2.71
C LEU A 270 36.12 23.17 2.96
N VAL A 271 35.94 21.87 3.20
CA VAL A 271 37.02 20.92 3.47
C VAL A 271 37.62 20.36 2.17
N GLY A 272 37.09 20.76 1.00
CA GLY A 272 37.54 20.28 -0.30
C GLY A 272 36.85 19.00 -0.80
N PHE A 273 35.81 18.51 -0.12
CA PHE A 273 34.98 17.42 -0.66
C PHE A 273 34.08 17.97 -1.77
N GLN A 274 34.37 17.59 -3.01
CA GLN A 274 33.55 17.97 -4.16
C GLN A 274 32.49 16.89 -4.44
N VAL A 275 31.30 17.06 -3.85
CA VAL A 275 30.12 16.26 -4.22
C VAL A 275 29.46 16.91 -5.43
N THR A 276 29.40 16.21 -6.55
CA THR A 276 28.70 16.73 -7.74
C THR A 276 27.18 16.64 -7.55
N ILE A 277 26.42 17.56 -8.16
CA ILE A 277 24.95 17.50 -8.17
C ILE A 277 24.48 16.15 -8.71
N PHE A 278 25.18 15.60 -9.71
CA PHE A 278 24.86 14.30 -10.28
C PHE A 278 25.00 13.16 -9.26
N GLN A 279 26.08 13.13 -8.47
CA GLN A 279 26.25 12.16 -7.39
C GLN A 279 25.15 12.30 -6.33
N LEU A 280 24.79 13.55 -5.99
CA LEU A 280 23.74 13.83 -5.03
C LEU A 280 22.38 13.34 -5.57
N PHE A 281 22.03 13.68 -6.80
CA PHE A 281 20.82 13.19 -7.48
C PHE A 281 20.78 11.66 -7.53
N LEU A 282 21.85 10.98 -7.94
CA LEU A 282 21.87 9.52 -8.02
C LEU A 282 21.70 8.85 -6.64
N LEU A 283 22.39 9.37 -5.62
CA LEU A 283 22.32 8.82 -4.26
C LEU A 283 20.93 9.07 -3.63
N TYR A 284 20.42 10.29 -3.75
CA TYR A 284 19.21 10.74 -3.06
C TYR A 284 17.92 10.50 -3.81
N ASP A 285 17.87 10.71 -5.11
CA ASP A 285 16.64 10.62 -5.90
C ASP A 285 16.46 9.26 -6.56
N VAL A 286 17.49 8.40 -6.53
CA VAL A 286 17.44 7.07 -7.14
C VAL A 286 17.71 5.95 -6.13
N ILE A 287 18.92 5.90 -5.56
CA ILE A 287 19.35 4.74 -4.74
C ILE A 287 18.58 4.68 -3.42
N LEU A 288 18.57 5.77 -2.66
CA LEU A 288 17.96 5.80 -1.33
C LEU A 288 16.42 5.56 -1.36
N PRO A 289 15.63 6.20 -2.24
CA PRO A 289 14.20 5.94 -2.40
C PRO A 289 13.92 4.50 -2.82
N LEU A 290 14.78 3.90 -3.65
CA LEU A 290 14.67 2.51 -4.07
C LEU A 290 14.89 1.55 -2.90
N ILE A 291 15.93 1.79 -2.09
CA ILE A 291 16.19 1.02 -0.85
C ILE A 291 14.98 1.15 0.10
N LEU A 292 14.51 2.37 0.35
CA LEU A 292 13.35 2.62 1.20
C LEU A 292 12.08 1.95 0.66
N PHE A 293 11.86 1.99 -0.65
CA PHE A 293 10.71 1.34 -1.29
C PHE A 293 10.71 -0.17 -1.02
N PHE A 294 11.84 -0.85 -1.22
CA PHE A 294 11.95 -2.29 -0.94
C PHE A 294 11.79 -2.59 0.54
N TYR A 295 12.34 -1.75 1.42
CA TYR A 295 12.23 -1.90 2.87
C TYR A 295 10.77 -1.73 3.34
N ILE A 296 10.10 -0.64 2.92
CA ILE A 296 8.67 -0.39 3.16
C ILE A 296 7.85 -1.56 2.65
N ARG A 297 8.09 -2.02 1.42
CA ARG A 297 7.36 -3.14 0.84
C ARG A 297 7.53 -4.42 1.66
N LYS A 298 8.74 -4.74 2.11
CA LYS A 298 9.01 -5.92 2.95
C LYS A 298 8.21 -5.87 4.26
N ILE A 299 8.13 -4.70 4.89
CA ILE A 299 7.35 -4.50 6.12
C ILE A 299 5.86 -4.66 5.85
N LEU A 300 5.33 -4.00 4.81
CA LEU A 300 3.92 -4.03 4.45
C LEU A 300 3.44 -5.44 4.07
N LEU A 301 4.29 -6.26 3.43
CA LEU A 301 3.99 -7.66 3.12
C LEU A 301 3.89 -8.55 4.38
N SER A 302 4.41 -8.08 5.51
CA SER A 302 4.34 -8.79 6.79
C SER A 302 3.12 -8.39 7.63
N ARG A 303 2.30 -7.44 7.15
CA ARG A 303 1.08 -7.01 7.84
C ARG A 303 0.03 -8.13 7.81
N PRO A 304 -0.52 -8.56 8.96
CA PRO A 304 -1.71 -9.40 8.98
C PRO A 304 -2.86 -8.67 8.27
N ALA A 305 -3.42 -9.25 7.22
CA ALA A 305 -4.40 -8.56 6.39
C ALA A 305 -5.81 -8.68 6.95
N THR A 306 -6.18 -7.85 7.90
CA THR A 306 -7.54 -7.85 8.46
C THR A 306 -8.43 -6.85 7.74
N PHE A 307 -9.65 -7.25 7.40
CA PHE A 307 -10.74 -6.39 6.90
C PHE A 307 -10.43 -5.73 5.53
N ASN A 308 -10.49 -6.53 4.45
CA ASN A 308 -10.26 -6.02 3.10
C ASN A 308 -11.30 -4.96 2.71
N PRO A 309 -10.89 -3.81 2.17
CA PRO A 309 -11.83 -2.80 1.73
C PRO A 309 -12.69 -3.33 0.56
N PRO A 310 -13.97 -2.90 0.47
CA PRO A 310 -14.88 -3.38 -0.56
C PRO A 310 -14.37 -3.03 -1.96
N VAL A 311 -14.48 -3.99 -2.88
CA VAL A 311 -14.11 -3.78 -4.29
C VAL A 311 -15.29 -3.15 -5.02
N VAL A 312 -15.10 -1.93 -5.51
CA VAL A 312 -16.11 -1.19 -6.29
C VAL A 312 -15.93 -1.57 -7.77
N PRO A 313 -16.94 -2.15 -8.43
CA PRO A 313 -16.91 -2.44 -9.87
C PRO A 313 -16.80 -1.16 -10.72
N GLU A 314 -16.20 -1.27 -11.90
CA GLU A 314 -16.09 -0.16 -12.85
C GLU A 314 -17.45 0.24 -13.46
N ASP A 315 -18.45 -0.66 -13.42
CA ASP A 315 -19.81 -0.45 -13.95
C ASP A 315 -20.74 0.32 -12.99
N HIS A 316 -20.23 0.87 -11.89
CA HIS A 316 -21.08 1.63 -10.96
C HIS A 316 -21.44 3.01 -11.58
N PRO A 317 -22.71 3.45 -11.54
CA PRO A 317 -23.15 4.67 -12.24
C PRO A 317 -22.35 5.94 -11.91
N ALA A 318 -21.87 6.06 -10.65
CA ALA A 318 -21.07 7.22 -10.24
C ALA A 318 -19.59 7.18 -10.72
N VAL A 319 -19.12 6.05 -11.27
CA VAL A 319 -17.74 5.91 -11.78
C VAL A 319 -17.66 5.54 -13.26
N GLU A 320 -18.78 5.10 -13.86
CA GLU A 320 -18.87 4.68 -15.27
C GLU A 320 -18.40 5.78 -16.24
N HIS A 321 -18.70 7.05 -15.94
CA HIS A 321 -18.30 8.20 -16.77
C HIS A 321 -16.85 8.67 -16.55
N ILE A 322 -16.09 8.05 -15.64
CA ILE A 322 -14.73 8.49 -15.32
C ILE A 322 -13.74 7.90 -16.31
N ASN A 323 -13.37 8.70 -17.31
CA ASN A 323 -12.32 8.32 -18.25
C ASN A 323 -10.91 8.59 -17.66
N LYS A 324 -10.26 7.52 -17.19
CA LYS A 324 -8.91 7.55 -16.60
C LYS A 324 -7.86 8.17 -17.54
N LYS A 325 -7.96 7.90 -18.86
CA LYS A 325 -7.01 8.44 -19.86
C LYS A 325 -7.21 9.94 -20.07
N ALA A 326 -8.46 10.40 -20.19
CA ALA A 326 -8.76 11.82 -20.34
C ALA A 326 -8.33 12.63 -19.11
N ASN A 327 -8.53 12.08 -17.91
CA ASN A 327 -8.07 12.70 -16.66
C ASN A 327 -6.55 12.79 -16.59
N LEU A 328 -5.82 11.77 -17.07
CA LEU A 328 -4.36 11.79 -17.14
C LEU A 328 -3.85 12.85 -18.12
N VAL A 329 -4.44 12.95 -19.32
CA VAL A 329 -4.08 13.98 -20.31
C VAL A 329 -4.33 15.38 -19.74
N MET A 330 -5.52 15.61 -19.17
CA MET A 330 -5.85 16.91 -18.60
C MET A 330 -4.91 17.28 -17.45
N ALA A 331 -4.59 16.33 -16.57
CA ALA A 331 -3.64 16.56 -15.48
C ALA A 331 -2.22 16.83 -15.99
N ALA A 332 -1.76 16.13 -17.03
CA ALA A 332 -0.48 16.36 -17.66
C ALA A 332 -0.41 17.73 -18.35
N VAL A 333 -1.48 18.16 -19.02
CA VAL A 333 -1.57 19.49 -19.64
C VAL A 333 -1.53 20.60 -18.58
N THR A 334 -2.34 20.48 -17.52
CA THR A 334 -2.35 21.46 -16.43
C THR A 334 -0.99 21.52 -15.72
N GLY A 335 -0.38 20.36 -15.42
CA GLY A 335 0.96 20.31 -14.84
C GLY A 335 2.02 20.92 -15.77
N GLY A 336 1.96 20.61 -17.07
CA GLY A 336 2.84 21.19 -18.08
C GLY A 336 2.74 22.71 -18.15
N ILE A 337 1.53 23.27 -18.15
CA ILE A 337 1.32 24.74 -18.13
C ILE A 337 1.97 25.38 -16.90
N ILE A 338 1.90 24.73 -15.73
CA ILE A 338 2.53 25.22 -14.49
C ILE A 338 4.06 25.09 -14.54
N MET A 339 4.60 24.10 -15.26
CA MET A 339 6.05 23.96 -15.48
C MET A 339 6.63 24.98 -16.46
N LEU A 340 5.82 25.47 -17.42
CA LEU A 340 6.31 26.32 -18.53
C LEU A 340 7.13 27.53 -18.07
N PRO A 341 6.73 28.30 -17.03
CA PRO A 341 7.58 29.39 -16.52
C PRO A 341 8.95 28.91 -16.06
N GLY A 342 9.02 27.81 -15.29
CA GLY A 342 10.29 27.27 -14.81
C GLY A 342 11.21 26.81 -15.94
N ILE A 343 10.66 26.13 -16.96
CA ILE A 343 11.41 25.72 -18.15
C ILE A 343 11.88 26.94 -18.95
N PHE A 344 11.01 27.94 -19.09
CA PHE A 344 11.35 29.18 -19.79
C PHE A 344 12.52 29.91 -19.14
N PHE A 345 12.53 30.05 -17.81
CA PHE A 345 13.64 30.68 -17.08
C PHE A 345 14.95 29.89 -17.18
N ILE A 346 14.91 28.56 -17.06
CA ILE A 346 16.11 27.70 -17.23
C ILE A 346 16.66 27.80 -18.66
N LEU A 347 15.78 27.81 -19.67
CA LEU A 347 16.18 27.90 -21.07
C LEU A 347 16.75 29.29 -21.38
N LEU A 348 16.23 30.35 -20.75
CA LEU A 348 16.71 31.72 -20.91
C LEU A 348 18.14 31.89 -20.37
N ASP A 349 18.46 31.22 -19.26
CA ASP A 349 19.80 31.20 -18.64
C ASP A 349 20.86 30.56 -19.56
N ALA A 350 20.44 29.72 -20.51
CA ALA A 350 21.30 29.12 -21.52
C ALA A 350 21.60 30.04 -22.73
N PHE A 351 20.89 31.17 -22.89
CA PHE A 351 21.13 32.11 -23.99
C PHE A 351 22.09 33.25 -23.60
N PRO A 352 23.12 33.56 -24.43
CA PRO A 352 24.17 34.54 -24.09
C PRO A 352 23.71 36.02 -24.07
N SER A 353 22.51 36.35 -24.56
CA SER A 353 21.97 37.71 -24.56
C SER A 353 21.34 38.08 -23.21
N ARG A 354 22.18 38.17 -22.16
CA ARG A 354 21.81 38.55 -20.78
C ARG A 354 21.22 39.97 -20.64
N GLY A 355 21.33 40.82 -21.67
CA GLY A 355 21.20 42.27 -21.54
C GLY A 355 19.78 42.85 -21.49
N VAL A 356 18.75 42.16 -22.00
CA VAL A 356 17.40 42.76 -22.14
C VAL A 356 16.47 42.42 -20.97
N PHE A 357 16.71 41.32 -20.26
CA PHE A 357 15.84 40.82 -19.19
C PHE A 357 16.45 40.90 -17.78
N SER A 358 17.69 41.37 -17.64
CA SER A 358 18.30 41.69 -16.32
C SER A 358 17.53 42.76 -15.53
N LEU A 359 16.60 43.47 -16.18
CA LEU A 359 15.63 44.38 -15.55
C LEU A 359 14.53 43.66 -14.75
N PHE A 360 14.17 42.42 -15.10
CA PHE A 360 13.18 41.61 -14.36
C PHE A 360 13.84 40.65 -13.35
N SER A 361 15.12 40.35 -13.53
CA SER A 361 15.96 39.52 -12.65
C SER A 361 17.03 40.34 -11.92
N GLY A 362 16.81 41.65 -11.75
CA GLY A 362 17.72 42.52 -11.00
C GLY A 362 17.66 42.23 -9.50
N GLU A 363 18.82 42.29 -8.85
CA GLU A 363 18.94 42.26 -7.39
C GLU A 363 18.03 43.34 -6.78
N GLY A 364 16.96 42.90 -6.08
CA GLY A 364 15.99 43.79 -5.44
C GLY A 364 14.51 43.57 -5.81
N THR A 365 14.18 42.71 -6.77
CA THR A 365 12.78 42.33 -7.05
C THR A 365 12.35 41.09 -6.26
N ILE A 366 11.07 41.02 -5.84
CA ILE A 366 10.50 39.87 -5.12
C ILE A 366 10.67 38.56 -5.92
N LEU A 367 10.73 38.65 -7.27
CA LEU A 367 10.99 37.51 -8.16
C LEU A 367 12.38 36.89 -7.99
N SER A 368 13.41 37.66 -7.61
CA SER A 368 14.76 37.12 -7.35
C SER A 368 14.83 36.19 -6.13
N ALA A 369 13.84 36.27 -5.24
CA ALA A 369 13.73 35.41 -4.07
C ALA A 369 12.98 34.10 -4.35
N PHE A 370 12.30 33.97 -5.50
CA PHE A 370 11.60 32.75 -5.89
C PHE A 370 12.52 31.87 -6.76
N PRO A 371 12.96 30.70 -6.27
CA PRO A 371 13.71 29.77 -7.12
C PRO A 371 12.83 29.33 -8.29
N HIS A 372 13.27 29.58 -9.52
CA HIS A 372 12.54 29.22 -10.74
C HIS A 372 12.26 27.70 -10.83
N THR A 373 13.09 26.89 -10.17
CA THR A 373 12.94 25.43 -10.07
C THR A 373 11.71 24.98 -9.26
N LEU A 374 11.12 25.84 -8.42
CA LEU A 374 9.86 25.52 -7.72
C LEU A 374 8.68 25.33 -8.69
N PHE A 375 8.67 26.03 -9.83
CA PHE A 375 7.62 25.85 -10.85
C PHE A 375 7.62 24.43 -11.44
N LEU A 376 8.80 23.82 -11.59
CA LEU A 376 8.92 22.42 -12.02
C LEU A 376 8.30 21.47 -10.99
N LEU A 377 8.64 21.66 -9.70
CA LEU A 377 8.09 20.85 -8.61
C LEU A 377 6.57 20.98 -8.51
N TRP A 378 6.06 22.21 -8.60
CA TRP A 378 4.62 22.48 -8.60
C TRP A 378 3.90 21.87 -9.80
N GLY A 379 4.54 21.87 -10.97
CA GLY A 379 3.99 21.21 -12.15
C GLY A 379 3.84 19.70 -11.99
N VAL A 380 4.86 19.02 -11.48
CA VAL A 380 4.79 17.56 -11.19
C VAL A 380 3.71 17.31 -10.15
N THR A 381 3.70 18.14 -9.11
CA THR A 381 2.77 18.03 -7.98
C THR A 381 1.33 18.21 -8.42
N ALA A 382 1.05 19.24 -9.22
CA ALA A 382 -0.26 19.51 -9.77
C ALA A 382 -0.73 18.38 -10.70
N ALA A 383 0.14 17.87 -11.58
CA ALA A 383 -0.20 16.75 -12.46
C ALA A 383 -0.60 15.50 -11.66
N VAL A 384 0.23 15.10 -10.68
CA VAL A 384 -0.05 13.92 -9.86
C VAL A 384 -1.30 14.12 -9.01
N SER A 385 -1.40 15.26 -8.30
CA SER A 385 -2.51 15.54 -7.40
C SER A 385 -3.85 15.61 -8.14
N LEU A 386 -3.90 16.33 -9.27
CA LEU A 386 -5.13 16.49 -10.04
C LEU A 386 -5.60 15.16 -10.62
N TYR A 387 -4.69 14.35 -11.15
CA TYR A 387 -5.02 12.99 -11.61
C TYR A 387 -5.59 12.14 -10.49
N CYS A 388 -4.95 12.17 -9.31
CA CYS A 388 -5.36 11.39 -8.16
C CYS A 388 -6.74 11.80 -7.62
N LEU A 389 -6.96 13.10 -7.40
CA LEU A 389 -8.22 13.61 -6.87
C LEU A 389 -9.37 13.40 -7.87
N LYS A 390 -9.18 13.76 -9.14
CA LYS A 390 -10.27 13.65 -10.13
C LYS A 390 -10.68 12.20 -10.40
N THR A 391 -9.73 11.27 -10.37
CA THR A 391 -10.01 9.86 -10.68
C THR A 391 -10.54 9.09 -9.47
N TYR A 392 -9.97 9.29 -8.27
CA TYR A 392 -10.24 8.42 -7.13
C TYR A 392 -11.24 8.98 -6.10
N THR A 393 -11.64 10.25 -6.18
CA THR A 393 -12.60 10.83 -5.23
C THR A 393 -13.96 10.13 -5.27
N ALA A 394 -14.49 9.82 -6.46
CA ALA A 394 -15.77 9.12 -6.58
C ALA A 394 -15.71 7.70 -6.01
N TYR A 395 -14.64 6.96 -6.29
CA TYR A 395 -14.41 5.63 -5.73
C TYR A 395 -14.30 5.67 -4.21
N LYS A 396 -13.57 6.65 -3.66
CA LYS A 396 -13.45 6.83 -2.22
C LYS A 396 -14.79 7.17 -1.58
N LYS A 397 -15.59 8.05 -2.19
CA LYS A 397 -16.93 8.40 -1.68
C LYS A 397 -17.82 7.17 -1.53
N ILE A 398 -17.89 6.32 -2.55
CA ILE A 398 -18.67 5.07 -2.50
C ILE A 398 -18.17 4.16 -1.37
N ARG A 399 -16.84 4.07 -1.18
CA ARG A 399 -16.28 3.26 -0.10
C ARG A 399 -16.55 3.83 1.28
N ASP A 400 -16.47 5.15 1.43
CA ASP A 400 -16.78 5.85 2.68
C ASP A 400 -18.27 5.65 3.02
N ASP A 401 -19.17 5.74 2.03
CA ASP A 401 -20.61 5.43 2.19
C ASP A 401 -20.81 3.96 2.61
N ILE A 402 -20.09 3.00 2.01
CA ILE A 402 -20.16 1.59 2.42
C ILE A 402 -19.61 1.36 3.83
N ARG A 403 -18.51 2.01 4.19
CA ARG A 403 -17.93 1.94 5.54
C ARG A 403 -18.88 2.53 6.58
N GLU A 404 -19.60 3.58 6.24
CA GLU A 404 -20.64 4.18 7.08
C GLU A 404 -21.81 3.21 7.26
N MET A 405 -22.35 2.65 6.17
CA MET A 405 -23.36 1.59 6.24
C MET A 405 -22.88 0.43 7.12
N GLU A 406 -21.62 0.00 6.97
CA GLU A 406 -21.02 -1.08 7.73
C GLU A 406 -20.84 -0.79 9.23
N LYS A 407 -20.73 0.47 9.63
CA LYS A 407 -20.70 0.89 11.04
C LYS A 407 -22.09 0.85 11.64
N GLU A 408 -23.07 1.39 10.93
CA GLU A 408 -24.48 1.45 11.35
C GLU A 408 -25.19 0.09 11.27
N PHE A 409 -24.58 -0.88 10.56
CA PHE A 409 -25.25 -2.13 10.23
C PHE A 409 -25.66 -2.96 11.45
N SER A 410 -24.82 -3.04 12.48
CA SER A 410 -25.12 -3.78 13.72
C SER A 410 -26.39 -3.24 14.39
N ASP A 411 -26.45 -1.93 14.64
CA ASP A 411 -27.62 -1.29 15.25
C ASP A 411 -28.88 -1.43 14.36
N SER A 412 -28.72 -1.29 13.04
CA SER A 412 -29.81 -1.42 12.08
C SER A 412 -30.42 -2.84 12.08
N LEU A 413 -29.55 -3.83 12.20
CA LEU A 413 -29.90 -5.24 12.18
C LEU A 413 -30.56 -5.65 13.51
N TYR A 414 -30.13 -5.05 14.62
CA TYR A 414 -30.77 -5.21 15.92
C TYR A 414 -32.24 -4.75 15.89
N VAL A 415 -32.50 -3.55 15.34
CA VAL A 415 -33.86 -3.00 15.20
C VAL A 415 -34.72 -3.89 14.29
N LEU A 416 -34.18 -4.28 13.13
CA LEU A 416 -34.85 -5.17 12.19
C LEU A 416 -35.19 -6.51 12.85
N GLY A 417 -34.19 -7.15 13.47
CA GLY A 417 -34.32 -8.44 14.13
C GLY A 417 -35.35 -8.42 15.25
N LYS A 418 -35.40 -7.35 16.05
CA LYS A 418 -36.38 -7.20 17.14
C LYS A 418 -37.82 -7.17 16.62
N ARG A 419 -38.09 -6.47 15.52
CA ARG A 419 -39.44 -6.44 14.90
C ARG A 419 -39.83 -7.81 14.33
N ILE A 420 -38.91 -8.50 13.68
CA ILE A 420 -39.14 -9.85 13.17
C ILE A 420 -39.37 -10.85 14.32
N MET A 421 -38.63 -10.70 15.43
CA MET A 421 -38.78 -11.51 16.64
C MET A 421 -40.15 -11.35 17.30
N GLU A 422 -40.76 -10.15 17.23
CA GLU A 422 -42.13 -9.88 17.65
C GLU A 422 -43.19 -10.55 16.74
N GLY A 423 -42.78 -11.29 15.70
CA GLY A 423 -43.66 -11.95 14.75
C GLY A 423 -44.18 -11.03 13.65
N ARG A 424 -43.63 -9.82 13.50
CA ARG A 424 -44.01 -8.90 12.42
C ARG A 424 -43.50 -9.41 11.07
N PRO A 425 -44.30 -9.29 9.99
CA PRO A 425 -43.83 -9.59 8.64
C PRO A 425 -42.60 -8.76 8.25
N ALA A 426 -41.83 -9.26 7.29
CA ALA A 426 -40.59 -8.61 6.86
C ALA A 426 -40.83 -7.21 6.31
N GLU A 427 -41.96 -7.02 5.63
CA GLU A 427 -42.42 -5.76 5.07
C GLU A 427 -42.54 -4.68 6.15
N GLU A 428 -43.31 -4.97 7.20
CA GLU A 428 -43.53 -4.05 8.33
C GLU A 428 -42.22 -3.78 9.08
N ALA A 429 -41.39 -4.81 9.26
CA ALA A 429 -40.10 -4.69 9.92
C ALA A 429 -39.14 -3.77 9.14
N PHE A 430 -39.06 -3.89 7.81
CA PHE A 430 -38.22 -3.01 6.99
C PHE A 430 -38.71 -1.56 6.98
N ILE A 431 -40.02 -1.32 6.95
CA ILE A 431 -40.60 0.04 7.04
C ILE A 431 -40.22 0.68 8.37
N HIS A 432 -40.51 -0.02 9.48
CA HIS A 432 -40.20 0.49 10.82
C HIS A 432 -38.70 0.75 11.00
N THR A 433 -37.86 -0.15 10.50
CA THR A 433 -36.40 0.01 10.59
C THR A 433 -35.92 1.20 9.79
N ALA A 434 -36.42 1.39 8.57
CA ALA A 434 -36.08 2.54 7.73
C ALA A 434 -36.52 3.86 8.40
N GLU A 435 -37.69 3.90 9.04
CA GLU A 435 -38.19 5.08 9.75
C GLU A 435 -37.41 5.39 11.03
N THR A 436 -37.00 4.35 11.77
CA THR A 436 -36.21 4.49 13.00
C THR A 436 -34.81 5.03 12.70
N LEU A 437 -34.25 4.65 11.55
CA LEU A 437 -32.89 5.01 11.14
C LEU A 437 -32.86 6.23 10.22
N LYS A 438 -33.89 7.08 10.20
CA LYS A 438 -33.94 8.28 9.34
C LYS A 438 -32.66 9.11 9.50
N GLY A 439 -32.03 9.43 8.38
CA GLY A 439 -30.75 10.15 8.33
C GLY A 439 -29.52 9.24 8.13
N SER A 440 -29.65 7.94 8.31
CA SER A 440 -28.59 6.95 8.00
C SER A 440 -28.58 6.54 6.53
N LYS A 441 -27.44 6.04 6.04
CA LYS A 441 -27.33 5.49 4.67
C LYS A 441 -28.12 4.19 4.51
N LEU A 442 -28.18 3.38 5.55
CA LEU A 442 -28.94 2.12 5.54
C LEU A 442 -30.46 2.33 5.52
N SER A 443 -30.95 3.47 6.02
CA SER A 443 -32.38 3.82 5.90
C SER A 443 -32.83 3.87 4.44
N GLU A 444 -32.01 4.41 3.53
CA GLU A 444 -32.32 4.44 2.09
C GLU A 444 -32.42 3.02 1.51
N VAL A 445 -31.51 2.14 1.90
CA VAL A 445 -31.49 0.73 1.47
C VAL A 445 -32.72 -0.02 1.99
N PHE A 446 -33.06 0.13 3.27
CA PHE A 446 -34.21 -0.54 3.87
C PHE A 446 -35.55 0.04 3.41
N SER A 447 -35.62 1.36 3.18
CA SER A 447 -36.79 2.01 2.57
C SER A 447 -37.02 1.48 1.15
N ARG A 448 -35.96 1.36 0.34
CA ARG A 448 -36.04 0.74 -0.98
C ARG A 448 -36.45 -0.73 -0.91
N THR A 449 -35.96 -1.46 0.09
CA THR A 449 -36.39 -2.86 0.32
C THR A 449 -37.88 -2.93 0.62
N ALA A 450 -38.38 -2.09 1.53
CA ALA A 450 -39.80 -1.99 1.84
C ALA A 450 -40.64 -1.62 0.61
N PHE A 451 -40.18 -0.67 -0.21
CA PHE A 451 -40.84 -0.30 -1.46
C PHE A 451 -40.89 -1.48 -2.45
N ASN A 452 -39.79 -2.22 -2.61
CA ASN A 452 -39.73 -3.39 -3.49
C ASN A 452 -40.71 -4.49 -3.04
N LEU A 453 -40.84 -4.69 -1.72
CA LEU A 453 -41.79 -5.66 -1.15
C LEU A 453 -43.25 -5.23 -1.35
N LEU A 454 -43.59 -3.99 -1.01
CA LEU A 454 -44.97 -3.51 -1.03
C LEU A 454 -45.47 -3.17 -2.44
N SER A 455 -44.69 -2.37 -3.18
CA SER A 455 -45.11 -1.80 -4.46
C SER A 455 -44.86 -2.73 -5.63
N MET A 456 -43.72 -3.46 -5.62
CA MET A 456 -43.37 -4.40 -6.70
C MET A 456 -43.74 -5.85 -6.39
N ARG A 457 -44.27 -6.15 -5.19
CA ARG A 457 -44.67 -7.50 -4.74
C ARG A 457 -43.55 -8.54 -4.90
N MET A 458 -42.30 -8.12 -4.75
CA MET A 458 -41.15 -9.02 -4.77
C MET A 458 -41.08 -9.83 -3.49
N ASN A 459 -40.48 -11.01 -3.54
CA ASN A 459 -40.12 -11.72 -2.31
C ASN A 459 -38.91 -11.05 -1.62
N THR A 460 -38.65 -11.37 -0.35
CA THR A 460 -37.53 -10.78 0.42
C THR A 460 -36.17 -10.98 -0.23
N SER A 461 -35.95 -12.12 -0.90
CA SER A 461 -34.71 -12.40 -1.63
C SER A 461 -34.53 -11.47 -2.83
N GLU A 462 -35.57 -11.30 -3.65
CA GLU A 462 -35.56 -10.46 -4.86
C GLU A 462 -35.51 -8.98 -4.49
N ALA A 463 -36.28 -8.55 -3.48
CA ALA A 463 -36.29 -7.17 -3.00
C ALA A 463 -34.89 -6.69 -2.58
N LEU A 464 -34.07 -7.59 -2.02
CA LEU A 464 -32.70 -7.30 -1.60
C LEU A 464 -31.67 -7.51 -2.73
N PHE A 465 -31.73 -8.64 -3.45
CA PHE A 465 -30.62 -9.13 -4.29
C PHE A 465 -30.89 -9.14 -5.80
N ASP A 466 -32.06 -8.70 -6.26
CA ASP A 466 -32.32 -8.64 -7.70
C ASP A 466 -31.29 -7.74 -8.43
N LYS A 467 -30.83 -8.18 -9.61
CA LYS A 467 -29.78 -7.50 -10.37
C LYS A 467 -30.18 -6.10 -10.82
N LYS A 468 -31.46 -5.87 -11.08
CA LYS A 468 -31.99 -4.60 -11.61
C LYS A 468 -32.57 -3.73 -10.50
N PHE A 469 -33.39 -4.32 -9.64
CA PHE A 469 -34.23 -3.59 -8.68
C PHE A 469 -33.81 -3.76 -7.22
N GLY A 470 -32.96 -4.73 -6.91
CA GLY A 470 -32.56 -5.06 -5.55
C GLY A 470 -31.97 -3.86 -4.80
N SER A 471 -32.36 -3.68 -3.54
CA SER A 471 -31.89 -2.57 -2.71
C SER A 471 -30.39 -2.64 -2.43
N LEU A 472 -29.80 -3.85 -2.38
CA LEU A 472 -28.36 -4.06 -2.16
C LEU A 472 -27.52 -4.03 -3.45
N LYS A 473 -28.10 -3.65 -4.59
CA LYS A 473 -27.41 -3.61 -5.89
C LYS A 473 -26.09 -2.81 -5.84
N TYR A 474 -26.12 -1.65 -5.19
CA TYR A 474 -24.95 -0.76 -5.05
C TYR A 474 -24.26 -0.86 -3.68
N VAL A 475 -24.62 -1.87 -2.88
CA VAL A 475 -23.95 -2.17 -1.61
C VAL A 475 -22.90 -3.25 -1.85
N TYR A 476 -21.64 -2.83 -1.94
CA TYR A 476 -20.49 -3.70 -2.20
C TYR A 476 -19.82 -4.25 -0.94
N SER A 477 -20.56 -4.32 0.18
CA SER A 477 -20.11 -5.01 1.39
C SER A 477 -20.51 -6.49 1.33
N GLU A 478 -19.52 -7.38 1.29
CA GLU A 478 -19.75 -8.83 1.37
C GLU A 478 -20.37 -9.20 2.73
N ARG A 479 -19.97 -8.51 3.80
CA ARG A 479 -20.54 -8.70 5.15
C ARG A 479 -22.03 -8.40 5.19
N ILE A 480 -22.45 -7.21 4.74
CA ILE A 480 -23.88 -6.85 4.71
C ILE A 480 -24.66 -7.86 3.86
N ARG A 481 -24.12 -8.22 2.69
CA ARG A 481 -24.79 -9.13 1.75
C ARG A 481 -24.94 -10.54 2.30
N ALA A 482 -23.88 -11.11 2.89
CA ALA A 482 -23.90 -12.45 3.49
C ALA A 482 -24.92 -12.52 4.62
N ILE A 483 -24.98 -11.49 5.47
CA ILE A 483 -25.89 -11.43 6.62
C ILE A 483 -27.34 -11.29 6.18
N MET A 484 -27.60 -10.47 5.18
CA MET A 484 -28.95 -10.35 4.61
C MET A 484 -29.38 -11.64 3.87
N ARG A 485 -28.44 -12.42 3.30
CA ARG A 485 -28.76 -13.75 2.74
C ARG A 485 -29.13 -14.74 3.84
N LEU A 486 -28.34 -14.74 4.91
CA LEU A 486 -28.58 -15.54 6.11
C LEU A 486 -29.94 -15.19 6.74
N PHE A 487 -30.30 -13.90 6.77
CA PHE A 487 -31.64 -13.44 7.18
C PHE A 487 -32.76 -13.99 6.30
N VAL A 488 -32.61 -13.90 4.99
CA VAL A 488 -33.60 -14.41 4.03
C VAL A 488 -33.77 -15.93 4.16
N GLU A 489 -32.68 -16.66 4.36
CA GLU A 489 -32.72 -18.11 4.59
C GLU A 489 -33.36 -18.46 5.93
N GLY A 490 -33.12 -17.65 6.97
CA GLY A 490 -33.77 -17.77 8.28
C GLY A 490 -35.28 -17.55 8.21
N ILE A 491 -35.74 -16.47 7.56
CA ILE A 491 -37.17 -16.14 7.44
C ILE A 491 -37.94 -17.27 6.73
N LYS A 492 -37.35 -17.89 5.70
CA LYS A 492 -37.98 -19.02 5.00
C LYS A 492 -38.32 -20.20 5.91
N LYS A 493 -37.62 -20.35 7.05
CA LYS A 493 -37.87 -21.39 8.03
C LYS A 493 -38.81 -20.91 9.14
N SER A 494 -38.48 -19.80 9.79
CA SER A 494 -39.29 -19.23 10.87
C SER A 494 -38.94 -17.76 11.10
N TYR A 495 -39.95 -16.89 11.13
CA TYR A 495 -39.79 -15.47 11.44
C TYR A 495 -39.20 -15.27 12.85
N THR A 496 -39.77 -15.87 13.89
CA THR A 496 -39.32 -15.65 15.27
C THR A 496 -37.89 -16.15 15.51
N ALA A 497 -37.55 -17.34 15.00
CA ALA A 497 -36.19 -17.87 15.10
C ALA A 497 -35.19 -17.03 14.31
N ALA A 498 -35.58 -16.54 13.12
CA ALA A 498 -34.76 -15.62 12.34
C ALA A 498 -34.53 -14.30 13.09
N GLY A 499 -35.58 -13.72 13.69
CA GLY A 499 -35.47 -12.49 14.48
C GLY A 499 -34.50 -12.62 15.65
N ILE A 500 -34.64 -13.68 16.47
CA ILE A 500 -33.74 -13.97 17.60
C ILE A 500 -32.29 -14.08 17.13
N ALA A 501 -32.06 -14.86 16.07
CA ALA A 501 -30.71 -15.08 15.59
C ALA A 501 -30.11 -13.83 14.95
N ILE A 502 -30.90 -13.02 14.25
CA ILE A 502 -30.44 -11.76 13.67
C ILE A 502 -30.06 -10.74 14.74
N VAL A 503 -30.79 -10.68 15.85
CA VAL A 503 -30.39 -9.89 17.03
C VAL A 503 -29.05 -10.40 17.57
N LYS A 504 -28.89 -11.72 17.75
CA LYS A 504 -27.60 -12.32 18.18
C LYS A 504 -26.46 -12.04 17.19
N VAL A 505 -26.76 -11.96 15.89
CA VAL A 505 -25.80 -11.57 14.84
C VAL A 505 -25.44 -10.08 14.95
N ALA A 506 -26.41 -9.23 15.27
CA ALA A 506 -26.18 -7.80 15.46
C ALA A 506 -25.24 -7.51 16.64
N ASP A 507 -25.47 -8.16 17.78
CA ASP A 507 -24.58 -8.08 18.96
C ASP A 507 -23.17 -8.56 18.61
N HIS A 508 -23.09 -9.66 17.86
CA HIS A 508 -21.84 -10.22 17.37
C HIS A 508 -21.09 -9.26 16.44
N LEU A 509 -21.79 -8.60 15.51
CA LEU A 509 -21.19 -7.58 14.64
C LEU A 509 -20.65 -6.38 15.44
N LYS A 510 -21.31 -6.01 16.52
CA LYS A 510 -20.88 -4.90 17.39
C LYS A 510 -19.56 -5.23 18.09
N GLN A 511 -19.42 -6.44 18.61
CA GLN A 511 -18.16 -6.92 19.21
C GLN A 511 -17.01 -6.89 18.20
N LEU A 512 -17.25 -7.32 16.95
CA LEU A 512 -16.26 -7.23 15.87
C LEU A 512 -15.80 -5.79 15.60
N GLN A 513 -16.75 -4.84 15.54
CA GLN A 513 -16.46 -3.44 15.28
C GLN A 513 -15.62 -2.81 16.41
N GLU A 514 -15.87 -3.19 17.67
CA GLU A 514 -15.09 -2.71 18.82
C GLU A 514 -13.63 -3.19 18.74
N VAL A 515 -13.42 -4.44 18.36
CA VAL A 515 -12.08 -5.01 18.14
C VAL A 515 -11.36 -4.31 16.98
N GLU A 516 -12.05 -4.08 15.84
CA GLU A 516 -11.50 -3.33 14.71
C GLU A 516 -11.08 -1.91 15.11
N LYS A 517 -11.92 -1.22 15.91
CA LYS A 517 -11.61 0.12 16.42
C LYS A 517 -10.38 0.11 17.32
N GLY A 518 -10.25 -0.90 18.19
CA GLY A 518 -9.05 -1.09 19.02
C GLY A 518 -7.78 -1.25 18.19
N ILE A 519 -7.83 -2.06 17.13
CA ILE A 519 -6.72 -2.27 16.19
C ILE A 519 -6.37 -0.96 15.46
N ARG A 520 -7.36 -0.26 14.91
CA ARG A 520 -7.15 1.00 14.18
C ARG A 520 -6.53 2.07 15.08
N ASN A 521 -6.95 2.17 16.34
CA ASN A 521 -6.37 3.09 17.30
C ASN A 521 -4.89 2.77 17.60
N ALA A 522 -4.55 1.48 17.73
CA ALA A 522 -3.17 1.05 18.00
C ALA A 522 -2.22 1.35 16.83
N LEU A 523 -2.72 1.34 15.59
CA LEU A 523 -1.93 1.67 14.39
C LEU A 523 -1.88 3.18 14.12
N GLY A 524 -2.97 3.89 14.42
CA GLY A 524 -3.16 5.30 14.12
C GLY A 524 -2.10 6.23 14.69
N THR A 525 -1.55 5.92 15.87
CA THR A 525 -0.49 6.72 16.48
C THR A 525 0.78 6.74 15.63
N LEU A 526 1.20 5.58 15.09
CA LEU A 526 2.39 5.47 14.25
C LEU A 526 2.17 6.11 12.88
N THR A 527 1.01 5.87 12.28
CA THR A 527 0.70 6.36 10.93
C THR A 527 0.46 7.86 10.89
N SER A 528 -0.06 8.44 11.97
CA SER A 528 -0.19 9.89 12.15
C SER A 528 1.18 10.58 12.14
N THR A 529 2.14 10.08 12.92
CA THR A 529 3.51 10.64 12.94
C THR A 529 4.14 10.60 11.55
N LEU A 530 4.04 9.47 10.84
CA LEU A 530 4.57 9.35 9.47
C LEU A 530 3.96 10.37 8.49
N ARG A 531 2.65 10.59 8.61
CA ARG A 531 1.93 11.55 7.76
C ARG A 531 2.40 12.98 8.06
N SER A 532 2.47 13.37 9.34
CA SER A 532 2.99 14.68 9.75
C SER A 532 4.45 14.90 9.34
N THR A 533 5.29 13.87 9.41
CA THR A 533 6.67 13.96 8.93
C THR A 533 6.74 14.20 7.43
N ALA A 534 5.94 13.48 6.64
CA ALA A 534 5.90 13.63 5.20
C ALA A 534 5.41 15.02 4.76
N THR A 535 4.37 15.55 5.42
CA THR A 535 3.70 16.79 4.98
C THR A 535 4.25 18.07 5.60
N ILE A 536 4.84 18.00 6.80
CA ILE A 536 5.28 19.19 7.54
C ILE A 536 6.77 19.13 7.85
N PHE A 537 7.22 18.14 8.65
CA PHE A 537 8.58 18.18 9.21
C PHE A 537 9.69 18.03 8.16
N ALA A 538 9.58 17.07 7.23
CA ALA A 538 10.60 16.89 6.19
C ALA A 538 10.67 18.11 5.24
N PRO A 539 9.55 18.62 4.70
CA PRO A 539 9.52 19.90 3.97
C PRO A 539 10.12 21.08 4.74
N MET A 540 9.84 21.19 6.04
CA MET A 540 10.36 22.26 6.89
C MET A 540 11.88 22.23 6.97
N ILE A 541 12.43 21.09 7.36
CA ILE A 541 13.87 20.93 7.57
C ILE A 541 14.59 21.16 6.24
N ALA A 542 14.09 20.56 5.15
CA ALA A 542 14.65 20.76 3.81
C ALA A 542 14.68 22.24 3.41
N GLY A 543 13.58 22.98 3.60
CA GLY A 543 13.51 24.39 3.23
C GLY A 543 14.46 25.28 4.05
N VAL A 544 14.56 25.04 5.37
CA VAL A 544 15.50 25.76 6.24
C VAL A 544 16.95 25.48 5.82
N THR A 545 17.28 24.22 5.56
CA THR A 545 18.61 23.80 5.14
C THR A 545 19.03 24.43 3.82
N LEU A 546 18.12 24.53 2.85
CA LEU A 546 18.37 25.21 1.57
C LEU A 546 18.65 26.71 1.78
N GLY A 547 17.95 27.36 2.70
CA GLY A 547 18.21 28.75 3.09
C GLY A 547 19.61 28.94 3.68
N ILE A 548 20.02 28.06 4.60
CA ILE A 548 21.38 28.08 5.19
C ILE A 548 22.45 27.85 4.11
N THR A 549 22.19 26.92 3.19
CA THR A 549 23.11 26.62 2.09
C THR A 549 23.31 27.82 1.18
N LYS A 550 22.23 28.55 0.86
CA LYS A 550 22.30 29.79 0.08
C LYS A 550 23.15 30.85 0.80
N LEU A 551 22.96 31.06 2.10
CA LEU A 551 23.77 31.98 2.90
C LEU A 551 25.25 31.66 2.80
N ILE A 552 25.61 30.40 3.06
CA ILE A 552 27.00 29.96 3.05
C ILE A 552 27.61 30.15 1.66
N SER A 553 26.87 29.80 0.60
CA SER A 553 27.29 30.04 -0.78
C SER A 553 27.54 31.52 -1.09
N THR A 554 26.64 32.42 -0.65
CA THR A 554 26.79 33.87 -0.88
C THR A 554 28.01 34.42 -0.15
N VAL A 555 28.21 34.04 1.12
CA VAL A 555 29.37 34.48 1.92
C VAL A 555 30.68 33.96 1.31
N LEU A 556 30.72 32.71 0.85
CA LEU A 556 31.89 32.11 0.19
C LEU A 556 32.22 32.75 -1.15
N SER A 557 31.21 33.18 -1.91
CA SER A 557 31.42 33.92 -3.16
C SER A 557 31.89 35.37 -2.95
N GLY A 558 31.82 35.89 -1.72
CA GLY A 558 31.99 37.31 -1.39
C GLY A 558 33.42 37.83 -1.29
N GLN A 559 34.44 37.03 -0.89
CA GLN A 559 35.88 37.39 -0.93
C GLN A 559 36.80 36.28 -0.35
N ASP A 560 38.01 36.15 -0.92
CA ASP A 560 39.29 35.60 -0.39
C ASP A 560 39.40 34.22 0.29
N PHE A 561 38.32 33.44 0.45
CA PHE A 561 38.44 32.16 1.16
C PHE A 561 39.12 31.05 0.33
N THR A 562 39.06 31.13 -1.00
CA THR A 562 39.69 30.16 -1.92
C THR A 562 41.21 30.26 -1.98
N ALA A 563 41.81 31.37 -1.53
CA ALA A 563 43.26 31.56 -1.53
C ALA A 563 43.97 30.93 -0.32
N LEU A 564 43.22 30.52 0.71
CA LEU A 564 43.76 29.98 1.97
C LEU A 564 43.82 28.44 2.03
N LEU A 565 43.19 27.73 1.09
CA LEU A 565 43.24 26.27 1.01
C LEU A 565 44.37 25.85 0.08
N SER A 566 45.54 25.62 0.68
CA SER A 566 46.79 25.22 0.00
C SER A 566 46.64 23.91 -0.78
N GLU A 567 47.27 23.88 -1.96
CA GLU A 567 47.16 22.84 -3.00
C GLU A 567 47.79 21.47 -2.65
N GLU A 568 48.50 21.32 -1.53
CA GLU A 568 49.43 20.18 -1.36
C GLU A 568 48.87 18.93 -0.65
N GLN A 569 47.70 18.96 0.01
CA GLN A 569 47.21 17.80 0.78
C GLN A 569 46.05 17.01 0.13
N GLY A 570 45.46 17.53 -0.95
CA GLY A 570 44.30 16.90 -1.62
C GLY A 570 44.62 15.83 -2.67
N GLU A 571 45.85 15.80 -3.19
CA GLU A 571 46.19 14.97 -4.36
C GLU A 571 46.27 13.48 -4.08
N LEU A 572 46.58 13.06 -2.85
CA LEU A 572 46.93 11.66 -2.57
C LEU A 572 45.70 10.74 -2.38
N PHE A 573 44.50 11.29 -2.22
CA PHE A 573 43.25 10.53 -2.09
C PHE A 573 42.11 10.99 -3.03
N PHE A 574 42.12 12.22 -3.56
CA PHE A 574 40.90 12.82 -4.16
C PHE A 574 41.03 13.43 -5.56
N GLY A 575 42.19 13.32 -6.23
CA GLY A 575 42.36 13.84 -7.60
C GLY A 575 42.46 15.37 -7.65
N SER A 576 43.06 15.89 -8.72
CA SER A 576 43.56 17.26 -8.82
C SER A 576 42.52 18.36 -8.51
N PRO A 577 42.89 19.42 -7.76
CA PRO A 577 42.00 20.54 -7.44
C PRO A 577 41.99 21.55 -8.60
N LYS A 578 41.58 21.16 -9.80
CA LYS A 578 41.21 22.14 -10.83
C LYS A 578 39.75 22.54 -10.64
N VAL A 579 39.55 23.53 -9.77
CA VAL A 579 38.43 24.49 -9.73
C VAL A 579 37.07 23.93 -10.19
N ALA A 580 36.26 23.43 -9.25
CA ALA A 580 34.83 23.16 -9.48
C ALA A 580 33.92 23.70 -8.36
N VAL A 581 34.35 24.75 -7.65
CA VAL A 581 33.42 25.57 -6.83
C VAL A 581 32.57 26.49 -7.73
N SER A 582 32.85 26.55 -9.03
CA SER A 582 32.26 27.50 -9.97
C SER A 582 30.96 27.09 -10.66
N ASN A 583 30.38 25.89 -10.43
CA ASN A 583 29.31 25.41 -11.34
C ASN A 583 28.05 24.80 -10.71
N VAL A 584 27.80 25.00 -9.42
CA VAL A 584 26.52 24.59 -8.82
C VAL A 584 25.71 25.83 -8.46
N GLN A 585 24.86 26.28 -9.38
CA GLN A 585 23.84 27.28 -9.06
C GLN A 585 22.95 26.71 -7.92
N PRO A 586 22.76 27.43 -6.80
CA PRO A 586 21.92 27.00 -5.67
C PRO A 586 20.50 26.55 -6.08
N GLU A 587 20.02 27.00 -7.24
CA GLU A 587 18.72 26.66 -7.81
C GLU A 587 18.57 25.18 -8.18
N TYR A 588 19.63 24.54 -8.69
CA TYR A 588 19.60 23.10 -9.00
C TYR A 588 19.56 22.25 -7.72
N PHE A 589 20.14 22.75 -6.63
CA PHE A 589 20.09 22.06 -5.34
C PHE A 589 18.66 22.06 -4.77
N VAL A 590 17.90 23.15 -4.93
CA VAL A 590 16.47 23.22 -4.60
C VAL A 590 15.67 22.19 -5.40
N LEU A 591 16.00 21.98 -6.68
CA LEU A 591 15.32 21.00 -7.52
C LEU A 591 15.54 19.56 -7.03
N VAL A 592 16.80 19.18 -6.77
CA VAL A 592 17.17 17.83 -6.30
C VAL A 592 16.49 17.54 -4.95
N VAL A 593 16.63 18.44 -3.97
CA VAL A 593 15.97 18.27 -2.66
C VAL A 593 14.44 18.27 -2.80
N GLY A 594 13.89 19.06 -3.71
CA GLY A 594 12.45 19.08 -3.98
C GLY A 594 11.91 17.79 -4.59
N ILE A 595 12.64 17.18 -5.54
CA ILE A 595 12.32 15.86 -6.09
C ILE A 595 12.35 14.82 -4.97
N TYR A 596 13.37 14.87 -4.12
CA TYR A 596 13.49 14.00 -2.97
C TYR A 596 12.28 14.12 -2.02
N ILE A 597 11.83 15.33 -1.70
CA ILE A 597 10.65 15.56 -0.87
C ILE A 597 9.39 14.97 -1.50
N ILE A 598 9.20 15.14 -2.82
CA ILE A 598 8.08 14.52 -3.55
C ILE A 598 8.15 12.99 -3.37
N GLN A 599 9.29 12.36 -3.65
CA GLN A 599 9.46 10.91 -3.51
C GLN A 599 9.26 10.42 -2.07
N LEU A 600 9.75 11.16 -1.09
CA LEU A 600 9.58 10.88 0.34
C LEU A 600 8.10 10.91 0.72
N VAL A 601 7.32 11.87 0.22
CA VAL A 601 5.86 11.91 0.42
C VAL A 601 5.21 10.67 -0.20
N PHE A 602 5.58 10.29 -1.43
CA PHE A 602 5.09 9.06 -2.06
C PHE A 602 5.34 7.82 -1.19
N LEU A 603 6.54 7.69 -0.62
CA LEU A 603 6.97 6.56 0.20
C LEU A 603 6.29 6.55 1.58
N LEU A 604 6.30 7.65 2.31
CA LEU A 604 5.72 7.73 3.65
C LEU A 604 4.19 7.65 3.63
N VAL A 605 3.52 8.26 2.64
CA VAL A 605 2.08 8.11 2.45
C VAL A 605 1.73 6.67 2.07
N ARG A 606 2.58 6.00 1.28
CA ARG A 606 2.40 4.57 0.96
C ARG A 606 2.56 3.70 2.20
N PHE A 607 3.55 3.99 3.03
CA PHE A 607 3.79 3.24 4.27
C PHE A 607 2.68 3.45 5.29
N SER A 608 2.29 4.71 5.55
CA SER A 608 1.18 5.10 6.43
C SER A 608 -0.13 4.41 6.02
N ASN A 609 -0.53 4.54 4.75
CA ASN A 609 -1.75 3.88 4.26
C ASN A 609 -1.64 2.35 4.26
N GLY A 610 -0.46 1.82 3.94
CA GLY A 610 -0.20 0.38 3.97
C GLY A 610 -0.37 -0.22 5.37
N ILE A 611 -0.04 0.54 6.42
CA ILE A 611 -0.25 0.15 7.82
C ILE A 611 -1.73 0.29 8.20
N ASP A 612 -2.37 1.44 7.94
CA ASP A 612 -3.76 1.70 8.36
C ASP A 612 -4.76 0.79 7.64
N GLU A 613 -4.68 0.72 6.30
CA GLU A 613 -5.74 0.21 5.43
C GLU A 613 -5.31 -1.00 4.59
N GLY A 614 -4.05 -1.44 4.71
CA GLY A 614 -3.48 -2.51 3.89
C GLY A 614 -3.16 -2.04 2.46
N ASP A 615 -3.20 -2.95 1.49
CA ASP A 615 -2.86 -2.64 0.09
C ASP A 615 -4.02 -1.95 -0.67
N ASP A 616 -4.59 -0.90 -0.06
CA ASP A 616 -5.65 -0.13 -0.70
C ASP A 616 -5.10 0.95 -1.64
N ARG A 617 -5.11 0.64 -2.94
CA ARG A 617 -4.71 1.58 -3.99
C ARG A 617 -5.56 2.84 -4.04
N ILE A 618 -6.87 2.75 -3.80
CA ILE A 618 -7.80 3.89 -3.95
C ILE A 618 -7.52 4.90 -2.83
N GLN A 619 -7.43 4.42 -1.59
CA GLN A 619 -7.12 5.25 -0.44
C GLN A 619 -5.71 5.84 -0.55
N TYR A 620 -4.72 5.06 -1.00
CA TYR A 620 -3.38 5.56 -1.22
C TYR A 620 -3.33 6.72 -2.23
N MET A 621 -3.96 6.55 -3.39
CA MET A 621 -3.98 7.59 -4.43
C MET A 621 -4.72 8.84 -3.97
N TYR A 622 -5.85 8.69 -3.28
CA TYR A 622 -6.59 9.82 -2.73
C TYR A 622 -5.78 10.57 -1.65
N ALA A 623 -5.17 9.86 -0.71
CA ALA A 623 -4.34 10.45 0.34
C ALA A 623 -3.14 11.18 -0.26
N LEU A 624 -2.47 10.59 -1.25
CA LEU A 624 -1.39 11.22 -1.99
C LEU A 624 -1.84 12.52 -2.67
N GLY A 625 -3.05 12.54 -3.24
CA GLY A 625 -3.63 13.73 -3.87
C GLY A 625 -3.72 14.94 -2.94
N HIS A 626 -3.94 14.75 -1.64
CA HIS A 626 -3.99 15.82 -0.63
C HIS A 626 -2.65 16.08 0.06
N SER A 627 -1.87 15.03 0.34
CA SER A 627 -0.58 15.15 1.03
C SER A 627 0.52 15.78 0.16
N LEU A 628 0.49 15.55 -1.15
CA LEU A 628 1.54 16.04 -2.06
C LEU A 628 1.51 17.58 -2.20
N PRO A 629 0.38 18.23 -2.50
CA PRO A 629 0.32 19.70 -2.58
C PRO A 629 0.61 20.37 -1.24
N THR A 630 0.15 19.78 -0.13
CA THR A 630 0.40 20.35 1.20
C THR A 630 1.89 20.31 1.56
N ALA A 631 2.58 19.19 1.27
CA ALA A 631 4.02 19.08 1.49
C ALA A 631 4.83 20.06 0.62
N VAL A 632 4.52 20.15 -0.67
CA VAL A 632 5.25 21.04 -1.60
C VAL A 632 4.94 22.52 -1.34
N ALA A 633 3.71 22.85 -0.93
CA ALA A 633 3.39 24.19 -0.46
C ALA A 633 4.19 24.57 0.78
N PHE A 634 4.24 23.68 1.78
CA PHE A 634 5.01 23.93 3.00
C PHE A 634 6.51 24.06 2.71
N PHE A 635 7.06 23.17 1.89
CA PHE A 635 8.44 23.24 1.41
C PHE A 635 8.74 24.56 0.73
N SER A 636 7.88 24.99 -0.20
CA SER A 636 8.05 26.25 -0.95
C SER A 636 8.04 27.45 -0.02
N ILE A 637 7.04 27.54 0.87
CA ILE A 637 6.90 28.66 1.83
C ILE A 637 8.14 28.73 2.73
N VAL A 638 8.54 27.61 3.33
CA VAL A 638 9.68 27.59 4.25
C VAL A 638 10.99 27.94 3.52
N THR A 639 11.19 27.42 2.30
CA THR A 639 12.37 27.73 1.49
C THR A 639 12.46 29.21 1.16
N ILE A 640 11.36 29.83 0.72
CA ILE A 640 11.31 31.26 0.39
C ILE A 640 11.57 32.10 1.64
N VAL A 641 10.89 31.81 2.75
CA VAL A 641 11.07 32.53 4.02
C VAL A 641 12.51 32.41 4.52
N ALA A 642 13.08 31.20 4.49
CA ALA A 642 14.46 30.97 4.91
C ALA A 642 15.44 31.73 4.02
N MET A 643 15.29 31.67 2.69
CA MET A 643 16.17 32.39 1.77
C MET A 643 16.12 33.91 1.96
N ILE A 644 14.93 34.49 2.14
CA ILE A 644 14.78 35.94 2.41
C ILE A 644 15.43 36.31 3.74
N PHE A 645 15.14 35.54 4.79
CA PHE A 645 15.68 35.79 6.12
C PHE A 645 17.20 35.78 6.13
N PHE A 646 17.80 34.79 5.49
CA PHE A 646 19.25 34.63 5.44
C PHE A 646 19.95 35.60 4.47
N GLN A 647 19.31 36.00 3.36
CA GLN A 647 19.80 37.11 2.53
C GLN A 647 19.81 38.44 3.28
N GLY A 648 18.86 38.68 4.18
CA GLY A 648 18.88 39.87 5.04
C GLY A 648 20.00 39.88 6.09
N MET A 649 20.67 38.74 6.32
CA MET A 649 21.78 38.59 7.25
C MET A 649 23.16 38.57 6.59
N SER A 650 23.23 38.49 5.25
CA SER A 650 24.52 38.55 4.56
C SER A 650 25.07 40.00 4.62
N PRO A 651 26.36 40.17 4.94
CA PRO A 651 26.98 41.49 5.11
C PRO A 651 27.08 42.32 3.81
#